data_AF-A0A011P7M0-F1
#
_entry.id   AF-A0A011P7M0-F1
#
_cell.length_a   1.000
_cell.length_b   1.000
_cell.length_c   1.000
_cell.angle_alpha   90.00
_cell.angle_beta   90.00
_cell.angle_gamma   90.00
#
_symmetry.space_group_name_H-M   'P 1'
#
loop_
_entity.id
_entity.type
_entity.pdbx_description
1 polymer ?
#
loop_
_entity_poly.entity_id
_entity_poly.type
_entity_poly.pdbx_seq_one_letter_code
_entity_poly.pdbx_strand_id
1 'polypeptide(L)'
;MNRIEQLRLSGQLPSPKGVGLAVLEICRRDDATLDEVARVVQSDPALSSRLLRLCNSARGGGGRPIASIREAVLRLGMSTVRQVAIGFSLVDQYLEGSGNGSGFDYAAFWSHSLLMAVACHELGGLARAAPADELFACGLLAQIGSLVLATAYPADYGAILTEQHGDEALLAQERDRLGADHNEVTAAVLTDCGMPHALVEPVSYHERPEAAGFSQGSRPYQLVQLFFLARRMADLGRSPIAERNGHIAELMRLGGRTGLDAGALGEVFDQVVRQWQEWAELLKVPAAPLPSFDAMANAPLPRPQQEADSVATRRRVLLVEDEPTSRLLTEALLSHLLDCTVFTAENGRDALAVAVEVLPQIVITDWLMPVMDGLEFCRALRATDWGQSMYVIMLTGAETDEKLIQAFEAGFDDYITKPVNMRALGARMRAAQHYTSLLAAWENDRAQLKQFAAELAVSNRRLEHAAMTDLLTGLPNRRAGMDALQRFWSASQRTGQPVAALMIDVDHFKAINDQHGHAIGDQVLQAVAQAIQAAARKDDSVSRIGGEEFLLVCHDADARAALLAAERLRRMVRELRITVANVQVQTSVSIGVANRENGMEEPDDMLRAADKALYAAKKAGRNRVCLFAGGRTHCATSNAA
;
A
#
# COMPACT_ATOMS: atom_id res chain seq x y z
N MET A 1 -28.75 18.79 15.14
CA MET A 1 -27.70 19.82 15.26
C MET A 1 -26.39 19.08 15.24
N ASN A 2 -25.58 19.31 14.21
CA ASN A 2 -24.34 18.55 14.02
C ASN A 2 -23.33 18.93 15.11
N ARG A 3 -22.48 18.01 15.58
CA ARG A 3 -21.52 18.27 16.67
C ARG A 3 -20.48 19.34 16.28
N ILE A 4 -20.19 19.45 14.99
CA ILE A 4 -19.41 20.54 14.38
C ILE A 4 -20.10 21.91 14.57
N GLU A 5 -21.43 21.98 14.46
CA GLU A 5 -22.17 23.23 14.72
C GLU A 5 -22.17 23.59 16.22
N GLN A 6 -22.15 22.58 17.10
CA GLN A 6 -22.02 22.81 18.55
C GLN A 6 -20.62 23.32 18.92
N LEU A 7 -19.55 22.81 18.29
CA LEU A 7 -18.19 23.34 18.45
C LEU A 7 -18.09 24.80 17.97
N ARG A 8 -18.76 25.13 16.85
CA ARG A 8 -18.86 26.52 16.36
C ARG A 8 -19.56 27.45 17.34
N LEU A 9 -20.68 27.01 17.91
CA LEU A 9 -21.51 27.84 18.80
C LEU A 9 -20.97 27.92 20.23
N SER A 10 -20.20 26.92 20.68
CA SER A 10 -19.56 26.92 21.99
C SER A 10 -18.29 27.77 22.06
N GLY A 11 -17.79 28.27 20.91
CA GLY A 11 -16.55 29.06 20.85
C GLY A 11 -15.29 28.26 21.16
N GLN A 12 -15.36 26.93 21.14
CA GLN A 12 -14.25 26.02 21.43
C GLN A 12 -13.33 25.75 20.23
N LEU A 13 -13.65 26.32 19.06
CA LEU A 13 -12.76 26.25 17.91
C LEU A 13 -11.49 27.09 18.13
N PRO A 14 -10.29 26.58 17.80
CA PRO A 14 -9.06 27.37 17.82
C PRO A 14 -9.21 28.60 16.92
N SER A 15 -9.29 29.78 17.54
CA SER A 15 -9.37 31.05 16.84
C SER A 15 -8.01 31.74 16.83
N PRO A 16 -7.58 32.30 15.69
CA PRO A 16 -6.38 33.13 15.66
C PRO A 16 -6.54 34.33 16.61
N LYS A 17 -5.44 34.83 17.17
CA LYS A 17 -5.41 36.00 18.04
C LYS A 17 -4.47 37.07 17.49
N GLY A 18 -4.63 38.29 17.99
CA GLY A 18 -3.78 39.42 17.64
C GLY A 18 -3.82 39.71 16.15
N VAL A 19 -2.65 39.80 15.52
CA VAL A 19 -2.51 40.17 14.11
C VAL A 19 -3.16 39.13 13.17
N GLY A 20 -3.14 37.84 13.51
CA GLY A 20 -3.82 36.81 12.71
C GLY A 20 -5.34 37.01 12.63
N LEU A 21 -5.97 37.44 13.73
CA LEU A 21 -7.40 37.76 13.78
C LEU A 21 -7.69 39.05 13.00
N ALA A 22 -6.85 40.08 13.17
CA ALA A 22 -7.00 41.34 12.44
C ALA A 22 -6.90 41.14 10.91
N VAL A 23 -5.97 40.28 10.44
CA VAL A 23 -5.88 39.92 9.02
C VAL A 23 -7.14 39.18 8.55
N LEU A 24 -7.65 38.24 9.35
CA LEU A 24 -8.90 37.52 9.04
C LEU A 24 -10.09 38.48 8.90
N GLU A 25 -10.26 39.41 9.83
CA GLU A 25 -11.35 40.39 9.84
C GLU A 25 -11.28 41.34 8.64
N ILE A 26 -10.08 41.84 8.30
CA ILE A 26 -9.89 42.67 7.11
C ILE A 26 -10.28 41.89 5.87
N CYS A 27 -9.79 40.66 5.71
CA CYS A 27 -10.06 39.85 4.53
C CYS A 27 -11.52 39.37 4.40
N ARG A 28 -12.38 39.60 5.41
CA ARG A 28 -13.82 39.34 5.35
C ARG A 28 -14.62 40.52 4.79
N ARG A 29 -14.01 41.70 4.68
CA ARG A 29 -14.65 42.89 4.12
C ARG A 29 -14.50 42.90 2.60
N ASP A 30 -15.59 43.20 1.89
CA ASP A 30 -15.61 43.28 0.43
C ASP A 30 -14.76 44.45 -0.12
N ASP A 31 -14.47 45.46 0.71
CA ASP A 31 -13.71 46.67 0.35
C ASP A 31 -12.23 46.63 0.79
N ALA A 32 -11.75 45.49 1.28
CA ALA A 32 -10.41 45.35 1.83
C ALA A 32 -9.30 45.54 0.78
N THR A 33 -8.27 46.31 1.13
CA THR A 33 -7.12 46.54 0.24
C THR A 33 -5.87 45.78 0.70
N LEU A 34 -5.02 45.36 -0.25
CA LEU A 34 -3.74 44.71 0.06
C LEU A 34 -2.83 45.60 0.93
N ASP A 35 -2.95 46.92 0.80
CA ASP A 35 -2.21 47.88 1.62
C ASP A 35 -2.65 47.89 3.09
N GLU A 36 -3.93 47.68 3.38
CA GLU A 36 -4.42 47.57 4.77
C GLU A 36 -3.86 46.31 5.43
N VAL A 37 -3.90 45.17 4.75
CA VAL A 37 -3.31 43.93 5.26
C VAL A 37 -1.80 44.03 5.42
N ALA A 38 -1.10 44.67 4.47
CA ALA A 38 0.34 44.90 4.60
C ALA A 38 0.70 45.75 5.83
N ARG A 39 -0.08 46.78 6.17
CA ARG A 39 0.14 47.59 7.39
C ARG A 39 -0.08 46.79 8.66
N VAL A 40 -1.12 45.96 8.70
CA VAL A 40 -1.41 45.11 9.85
C VAL A 40 -0.31 44.06 10.06
N VAL A 41 0.14 43.40 8.98
CA VAL A 41 1.27 42.47 9.03
C VAL A 41 2.56 43.17 9.50
N GLN A 42 2.84 44.39 9.03
CA GLN A 42 4.02 45.16 9.43
C GLN A 42 4.07 45.48 10.93
N SER A 43 2.92 45.46 11.62
CA SER A 43 2.87 45.66 13.07
C SER A 43 3.41 44.48 13.88
N ASP A 44 3.55 43.31 13.25
CA ASP A 44 4.14 42.10 13.84
C ASP A 44 5.43 41.70 13.09
N PRO A 45 6.61 41.99 13.68
CA PRO A 45 7.90 41.62 13.08
C PRO A 45 8.06 40.11 12.85
N ALA A 46 7.47 39.26 13.70
CA ALA A 46 7.57 37.82 13.58
C ALA A 46 6.77 37.34 12.35
N LEU A 47 5.50 37.72 12.25
CA LEU A 47 4.67 37.41 11.08
C LEU A 47 5.26 38.00 9.78
N SER A 48 5.78 39.24 9.85
CA SER A 48 6.48 39.90 8.75
C SER A 48 7.67 39.09 8.24
N SER A 49 8.54 38.63 9.15
CA SER A 49 9.71 37.82 8.80
C SER A 49 9.32 36.47 8.17
N ARG A 50 8.26 35.84 8.68
CA ARG A 50 7.75 34.55 8.18
C ARG A 50 7.17 34.70 6.77
N LEU A 51 6.41 35.77 6.49
CA LEU A 51 5.88 36.03 5.14
C LEU A 51 6.96 36.36 4.12
N LEU A 52 7.98 37.14 4.49
CA LEU A 52 9.14 37.39 3.62
C LEU A 52 9.87 36.09 3.29
N ARG A 53 10.03 35.20 4.27
CA ARG A 53 10.66 33.91 4.05
C ARG A 53 9.87 33.04 3.08
N LEU A 54 8.55 32.91 3.29
CA LEU A 54 7.69 32.12 2.40
C LEU A 54 7.77 32.61 0.94
N CYS A 55 7.75 33.93 0.73
CA CYS A 55 7.97 34.51 -0.59
C CYS A 55 9.31 34.12 -1.22
N ASN A 56 10.36 34.03 -0.41
CA ASN A 56 11.73 33.83 -0.88
C ASN A 56 12.14 32.34 -0.95
N SER A 57 11.31 31.40 -0.46
CA SER A 57 11.61 29.96 -0.49
C SER A 57 11.23 29.27 -1.81
N ALA A 58 10.40 29.88 -2.66
CA ALA A 58 9.94 29.26 -3.91
C ALA A 58 11.07 29.03 -4.94
N ARG A 59 11.33 27.77 -5.33
CA ARG A 59 12.36 27.33 -6.32
C ARG A 59 12.14 27.81 -7.77
N GLY A 60 11.15 28.67 -8.03
CA GLY A 60 10.76 29.10 -9.37
C GLY A 60 10.87 30.60 -9.58
N GLY A 61 12.05 31.06 -9.99
CA GLY A 61 12.23 32.37 -10.61
C GLY A 61 13.50 33.08 -10.16
N GLY A 62 14.42 33.34 -11.10
CA GLY A 62 15.62 34.18 -10.91
C GLY A 62 15.30 35.66 -10.65
N GLY A 63 14.31 35.94 -9.80
CA GLY A 63 13.94 37.27 -9.33
C GLY A 63 14.77 37.69 -8.12
N ARG A 64 14.86 39.00 -7.91
CA ARG A 64 15.52 39.59 -6.75
C ARG A 64 14.77 39.19 -5.46
N PRO A 65 15.46 38.88 -4.35
CA PRO A 65 14.82 38.61 -3.07
C PRO A 65 13.90 39.77 -2.65
N ILE A 66 12.70 39.44 -2.18
CA ILE A 66 11.74 40.43 -1.69
C ILE A 66 12.14 40.83 -0.27
N ALA A 67 12.30 42.14 -0.04
CA ALA A 67 12.64 42.72 1.25
C ALA A 67 11.50 43.55 1.87
N SER A 68 10.44 43.83 1.10
CA SER A 68 9.31 44.66 1.53
C SER A 68 8.07 43.81 1.81
N ILE A 69 7.43 44.02 2.96
CA ILE A 69 6.16 43.35 3.29
C ILE A 69 5.06 43.68 2.31
N ARG A 70 5.03 44.92 1.80
CA ARG A 70 4.03 45.32 0.80
C ARG A 70 4.18 44.50 -0.48
N GLU A 71 5.43 44.31 -0.92
CA GLU A 71 5.74 43.50 -2.10
C GLU A 71 5.47 42.01 -1.87
N ALA A 72 5.73 41.50 -0.66
CA ALA A 72 5.40 40.13 -0.27
C ALA A 72 3.88 39.88 -0.30
N VAL A 73 3.08 40.78 0.29
CA VAL A 73 1.61 40.67 0.28
C VAL A 73 1.04 40.79 -1.14
N LEU A 74 1.63 41.65 -1.99
CA LEU A 74 1.25 41.75 -3.40
C LEU A 74 1.51 40.45 -4.18
N ARG A 75 2.66 39.79 -3.93
CA ARG A 75 3.03 38.55 -4.62
C ARG A 75 2.21 37.34 -4.14
N LEU A 76 2.05 37.18 -2.83
CA LEU A 76 1.29 36.07 -2.24
C LEU A 76 -0.21 36.22 -2.48
N GLY A 77 -0.69 37.45 -2.55
CA GLY A 77 -2.11 37.77 -2.62
C GLY A 77 -2.82 37.66 -1.27
N MET A 78 -4.02 38.23 -1.22
CA MET A 78 -4.81 38.35 0.02
C MET A 78 -5.17 37.00 0.64
N SER A 79 -5.56 36.03 -0.21
CA SER A 79 -6.00 34.71 0.24
C SER A 79 -4.89 33.95 0.95
N THR A 80 -3.71 33.88 0.35
CA THR A 80 -2.54 33.18 0.92
C THR A 80 -2.07 33.84 2.20
N VAL A 81 -1.99 35.18 2.23
CA VAL A 81 -1.58 35.93 3.43
C VAL A 81 -2.55 35.65 4.60
N ARG A 82 -3.86 35.62 4.33
CA ARG A 82 -4.86 35.24 5.32
C ARG A 82 -4.62 33.82 5.86
N GLN A 83 -4.48 32.84 4.97
CA GLN A 83 -4.33 31.44 5.36
C GLN A 83 -3.07 31.21 6.21
N VAL A 84 -1.94 31.80 5.79
CA VAL A 84 -0.65 31.69 6.47
C VAL A 84 -0.64 32.43 7.81
N ALA A 85 -1.25 33.62 7.88
CA ALA A 85 -1.38 34.38 9.13
C ALA A 85 -2.20 33.61 10.19
N ILE A 86 -3.26 32.92 9.77
CA ILE A 86 -4.03 32.04 10.65
C ILE A 86 -3.16 30.87 11.13
N GLY A 87 -2.50 30.17 10.21
CA GLY A 87 -1.64 29.03 10.55
C GLY A 87 -0.56 29.39 11.58
N PHE A 88 0.18 30.47 11.34
CA PHE A 88 1.22 30.92 12.27
C PHE A 88 0.67 31.42 13.61
N SER A 89 -0.50 32.08 13.61
CA SER A 89 -1.16 32.49 14.87
C SER A 89 -1.59 31.29 15.72
N LEU A 90 -2.01 30.19 15.09
CA LEU A 90 -2.37 28.95 15.78
C LEU A 90 -1.14 28.21 16.30
N VAL A 91 -0.05 28.16 15.52
CA VAL A 91 1.24 27.62 15.99
C VAL A 91 1.69 28.36 17.25
N ASP A 92 1.74 29.69 17.22
CA ASP A 92 2.20 30.50 18.36
C ASP A 92 1.33 30.33 19.61
N GLN A 93 0.02 30.06 19.44
CA GLN A 93 -0.91 29.88 20.57
C GLN A 93 -0.86 28.48 21.20
N TYR A 94 -0.66 27.44 20.40
CA TYR A 94 -0.82 26.05 20.82
C TYR A 94 0.48 25.24 20.78
N LEU A 95 1.64 25.91 20.75
CA LEU A 95 2.94 25.25 20.74
C LEU A 95 3.23 24.47 22.03
N GLU A 96 2.96 25.07 23.19
CA GLU A 96 3.24 24.50 24.53
C GLU A 96 2.02 23.78 25.15
N GLY A 97 0.90 23.71 24.41
CA GLY A 97 -0.35 23.09 24.85
C GLY A 97 -1.14 23.92 25.87
N SER A 98 -2.44 23.65 25.97
CA SER A 98 -3.33 24.26 26.95
C SER A 98 -3.48 23.36 28.18
N GLY A 99 -2.43 23.22 28.99
CA GLY A 99 -2.49 22.58 30.31
C GLY A 99 -2.43 21.04 30.35
N ASN A 100 -1.91 20.51 31.46
CA ASN A 100 -1.67 19.09 31.73
C ASN A 100 -2.96 18.23 31.63
N GLY A 101 -2.97 17.23 30.74
CA GLY A 101 -3.94 16.13 30.82
C GLY A 101 -4.47 15.55 29.51
N SER A 102 -4.09 16.05 28.33
CA SER A 102 -4.73 15.66 27.06
C SER A 102 -4.15 14.42 26.36
N GLY A 103 -3.02 13.85 26.85
CA GLY A 103 -2.33 12.76 26.14
C GLY A 103 -1.82 13.11 24.73
N PHE A 104 -2.04 14.34 24.28
CA PHE A 104 -1.71 14.85 22.95
C PHE A 104 -0.39 15.60 22.97
N ASP A 105 0.56 15.18 22.15
CA ASP A 105 1.87 15.82 22.02
C ASP A 105 1.79 16.99 21.03
N TYR A 106 1.54 18.20 21.54
CA TYR A 106 1.45 19.43 20.75
C TYR A 106 2.74 19.76 20.00
N ALA A 107 3.88 19.52 20.63
CA ALA A 107 5.18 19.77 20.01
C ALA A 107 5.41 18.81 18.83
N ALA A 108 5.06 17.54 19.01
CA ALA A 108 5.08 16.55 17.94
C ALA A 108 4.15 16.90 16.78
N PHE A 109 2.93 17.32 17.10
CA PHE A 109 1.91 17.71 16.13
C PHE A 109 2.40 18.86 15.23
N TRP A 110 2.88 19.95 15.83
CA TRP A 110 3.35 21.10 15.05
C TRP A 110 4.61 20.80 14.24
N SER A 111 5.49 19.95 14.77
CA SER A 111 6.66 19.46 14.07
C SER A 111 6.28 18.67 12.81
N HIS A 112 5.28 17.78 12.92
CA HIS A 112 4.72 17.03 11.79
C HIS A 112 4.03 17.95 10.78
N SER A 113 3.12 18.81 11.24
CA SER A 113 2.34 19.71 10.38
C SER A 113 3.24 20.68 9.61
N LEU A 114 4.32 21.17 10.24
CA LEU A 114 5.29 22.02 9.57
C LEU A 114 6.08 21.25 8.49
N LEU A 115 6.50 20.02 8.78
CA LEU A 115 7.20 19.18 7.81
C LEU A 115 6.28 18.86 6.61
N MET A 116 5.01 18.58 6.87
CA MET A 116 3.98 18.40 5.84
C MET A 116 3.76 19.67 5.01
N ALA A 117 3.71 20.85 5.64
CA ALA A 117 3.60 22.14 4.95
C ALA A 117 4.75 22.38 3.97
N VAL A 118 5.98 22.15 4.43
CA VAL A 118 7.19 22.29 3.60
C VAL A 118 7.20 21.26 2.46
N ALA A 119 6.81 20.01 2.73
CA ALA A 119 6.67 18.99 1.69
C ALA A 119 5.63 19.37 0.63
N CYS A 120 4.48 19.91 1.04
CA CYS A 120 3.45 20.40 0.13
C CYS A 120 3.94 21.55 -0.76
N HIS A 121 4.76 22.46 -0.20
CA HIS A 121 5.35 23.57 -0.93
C HIS A 121 6.33 23.10 -2.01
N GLU A 122 7.27 22.22 -1.64
CA GLU A 122 8.28 21.67 -2.56
C GLU A 122 7.64 20.79 -3.66
N LEU A 123 6.72 19.90 -3.28
CA LEU A 123 5.99 19.06 -4.24
C LEU A 123 5.08 19.88 -5.16
N GLY A 124 4.47 20.95 -4.64
CA GLY A 124 3.64 21.88 -5.41
C GLY A 124 4.40 22.55 -6.55
N GLY A 125 5.67 22.91 -6.31
CA GLY A 125 6.57 23.45 -7.34
C GLY A 125 6.80 22.49 -8.51
N LEU A 126 6.74 21.18 -8.28
CA LEU A 126 6.95 20.13 -9.28
C LEU A 126 5.64 19.74 -9.99
N ALA A 127 4.56 19.55 -9.23
CA ALA A 127 3.29 19.02 -9.74
C ALA A 127 2.40 20.07 -10.45
N ARG A 128 2.63 21.37 -10.21
CA ARG A 128 1.86 22.51 -10.78
C ARG A 128 0.33 22.43 -10.63
N ALA A 129 -0.17 21.66 -9.65
CA ALA A 129 -1.61 21.46 -9.41
C ALA A 129 -2.28 22.65 -8.68
N ALA A 130 -1.51 23.39 -7.89
CA ALA A 130 -1.92 24.60 -7.18
C ALA A 130 -0.68 25.47 -6.85
N PRO A 131 -0.86 26.76 -6.53
CA PRO A 131 0.24 27.61 -6.07
C PRO A 131 0.93 27.00 -4.83
N ALA A 132 2.26 26.95 -4.83
CA ALA A 132 3.03 26.33 -3.76
C ALA A 132 2.73 26.96 -2.38
N ASP A 133 2.52 28.28 -2.33
CA ASP A 133 2.27 29.00 -1.07
C ASP A 133 0.88 28.68 -0.47
N GLU A 134 -0.13 28.42 -1.31
CA GLU A 134 -1.44 27.91 -0.85
C GLU A 134 -1.33 26.47 -0.35
N LEU A 135 -0.52 25.65 -1.02
CA LEU A 135 -0.25 24.27 -0.61
C LEU A 135 0.51 24.21 0.72
N PHE A 136 1.43 25.15 0.98
CA PHE A 136 2.09 25.29 2.27
C PHE A 136 1.07 25.53 3.39
N ALA A 137 0.15 26.48 3.20
CA ALA A 137 -0.88 26.76 4.20
C ALA A 137 -1.82 25.57 4.39
N CYS A 138 -2.15 24.85 3.32
CA CYS A 138 -2.94 23.62 3.41
C CYS A 138 -2.22 22.53 4.22
N GLY A 139 -0.93 22.27 3.94
CA GLY A 139 -0.16 21.28 4.67
C GLY A 139 0.01 21.63 6.16
N LEU A 140 0.16 22.91 6.49
CA LEU A 140 0.27 23.38 7.88
C LEU A 140 -1.02 23.16 8.68
N LEU A 141 -2.17 23.19 8.01
CA LEU A 141 -3.49 23.09 8.63
C LEU A 141 -4.21 21.76 8.32
N ALA A 142 -3.56 20.83 7.61
CA ALA A 142 -4.18 19.60 7.10
C ALA A 142 -4.67 18.65 8.20
N GLN A 143 -4.14 18.78 9.42
CA GLN A 143 -4.52 17.98 10.59
C GLN A 143 -5.06 18.85 11.73
N ILE A 144 -5.50 20.08 11.44
CA ILE A 144 -5.96 21.02 12.48
C ILE A 144 -7.15 20.48 13.28
N GLY A 145 -7.92 19.55 12.72
CA GLY A 145 -9.01 18.87 13.43
C GLY A 145 -8.53 18.10 14.65
N SER A 146 -7.36 17.46 14.60
CA SER A 146 -6.79 16.75 15.74
C SER A 146 -6.45 17.72 16.88
N LEU A 147 -5.97 18.92 16.56
CA LEU A 147 -5.77 20.00 17.53
C LEU A 147 -7.11 20.48 18.12
N VAL A 148 -8.13 20.64 17.28
CA VAL A 148 -9.48 21.04 17.74
C VAL A 148 -10.04 20.00 18.71
N LEU A 149 -9.96 18.70 18.38
CA LEU A 149 -10.43 17.64 19.26
C LEU A 149 -9.63 17.58 20.56
N ALA A 150 -8.30 17.74 20.50
CA ALA A 150 -7.43 17.78 21.67
C ALA A 150 -7.70 18.98 22.59
N THR A 151 -8.13 20.11 22.04
CA THR A 151 -8.41 21.33 22.82
C THR A 151 -9.85 21.38 23.34
N ALA A 152 -10.84 20.90 22.57
CA ALA A 152 -12.24 20.87 22.96
C ALA A 152 -12.57 19.68 23.89
N TYR A 153 -11.94 18.53 23.67
CA TYR A 153 -12.19 17.27 24.38
C TYR A 153 -10.90 16.60 24.88
N PRO A 154 -10.08 17.27 25.70
CA PRO A 154 -8.73 16.80 26.05
C PRO A 154 -8.71 15.40 26.71
N ALA A 155 -9.65 15.11 27.62
CA ALA A 155 -9.70 13.82 28.30
C ALA A 155 -10.18 12.69 27.38
N ASP A 156 -11.28 12.90 26.65
CA ASP A 156 -11.87 11.88 25.78
C ASP A 156 -10.98 11.59 24.58
N TYR A 157 -10.40 12.63 23.96
CA TYR A 157 -9.48 12.49 22.84
C TYR A 157 -8.15 11.87 23.28
N GLY A 158 -7.63 12.26 24.44
CA GLY A 158 -6.46 11.61 25.03
C GLY A 158 -6.65 10.12 25.26
N ALA A 159 -7.83 9.70 25.75
CA ALA A 159 -8.16 8.28 25.92
C ALA A 159 -8.18 7.54 24.57
N ILE A 160 -8.79 8.12 23.54
CA ILE A 160 -8.81 7.56 22.18
C ILE A 160 -7.39 7.36 21.64
N LEU A 161 -6.49 8.34 21.84
CA LEU A 161 -5.10 8.25 21.37
C LEU A 161 -4.29 7.18 22.10
N THR A 162 -4.60 6.88 23.36
CA THR A 162 -3.90 5.84 24.13
C THR A 162 -4.35 4.42 23.80
N GLU A 163 -5.55 4.25 23.23
CA GLU A 163 -6.07 2.95 22.83
C GLU A 163 -5.45 2.55 21.49
N GLN A 164 -4.30 1.84 21.51
CA GLN A 164 -3.57 1.44 20.30
C GLN A 164 -4.42 0.67 19.29
N HIS A 165 -4.78 1.34 18.18
CA HIS A 165 -5.42 0.73 17.01
C HIS A 165 -4.96 1.46 15.73
N GLY A 166 -5.01 0.79 14.57
CA GLY A 166 -4.63 1.41 13.28
C GLY A 166 -5.59 2.54 12.84
N ASP A 167 -5.19 3.35 11.85
CA ASP A 167 -5.90 4.57 11.40
C ASP A 167 -7.40 4.39 11.11
N GLU A 168 -7.84 3.21 10.67
CA GLU A 168 -9.27 2.91 10.44
C GLU A 168 -10.10 2.87 11.71
N ALA A 169 -9.50 2.29 12.76
CA ALA A 169 -10.14 2.20 14.05
C ALA A 169 -10.16 3.57 14.73
N LEU A 170 -9.16 4.42 14.49
CA LEU A 170 -9.12 5.77 15.05
C LEU A 170 -10.30 6.64 14.57
N LEU A 171 -10.51 6.76 13.25
CA LEU A 171 -11.61 7.55 12.68
C LEU A 171 -12.98 7.05 13.13
N ALA A 172 -13.16 5.72 13.19
CA ALA A 172 -14.40 5.11 13.67
C ALA A 172 -14.63 5.43 15.16
N GLN A 173 -13.60 5.31 16.00
CA GLN A 173 -13.68 5.63 17.43
C GLN A 173 -13.95 7.11 17.70
N GLU A 174 -13.34 8.01 16.93
CA GLU A 174 -13.62 9.44 16.99
C GLU A 174 -15.09 9.73 16.66
N ARG A 175 -15.63 9.16 15.58
CA ARG A 175 -17.05 9.30 15.24
C ARG A 175 -17.96 8.72 16.32
N ASP A 176 -17.63 7.55 16.85
CA ASP A 176 -18.47 6.88 17.84
C ASP A 176 -18.51 7.64 19.18
N ARG A 177 -17.38 8.17 19.65
CA ARG A 177 -17.29 8.85 20.96
C ARG A 177 -17.52 10.36 20.87
N LEU A 178 -16.93 11.01 19.87
CA LEU A 178 -16.92 12.46 19.70
C LEU A 178 -17.91 12.96 18.64
N GLY A 179 -18.53 12.07 17.86
CA GLY A 179 -19.60 12.39 16.90
C GLY A 179 -19.12 13.06 15.60
N ALA A 180 -17.82 13.25 15.43
CA ALA A 180 -17.16 13.68 14.20
C ALA A 180 -15.70 13.21 14.25
N ASP A 181 -15.10 12.93 13.10
CA ASP A 181 -13.67 12.66 13.02
C ASP A 181 -12.83 13.92 12.77
N HIS A 182 -11.52 13.81 12.99
CA HIS A 182 -10.60 14.93 12.81
C HIS A 182 -10.54 15.45 11.36
N ASN A 183 -10.82 14.64 10.33
CA ASN A 183 -10.83 15.10 8.93
C ASN A 183 -12.08 15.93 8.62
N GLU A 184 -13.24 15.53 9.14
CA GLU A 184 -14.49 16.30 9.08
C GLU A 184 -14.34 17.65 9.80
N VAL A 185 -13.72 17.65 10.97
CA VAL A 185 -13.44 18.88 11.73
C VAL A 185 -12.43 19.76 10.99
N THR A 186 -11.39 19.18 10.40
CA THR A 186 -10.42 19.90 9.56
C THR A 186 -11.12 20.61 8.41
N ALA A 187 -11.96 19.91 7.65
CA ALA A 187 -12.69 20.50 6.52
C ALA A 187 -13.56 21.68 6.95
N ALA A 188 -14.23 21.57 8.10
CA ALA A 188 -15.04 22.65 8.65
C ALA A 188 -14.19 23.88 9.03
N VAL A 189 -13.06 23.67 9.71
CA VAL A 189 -12.15 24.76 10.12
C VAL A 189 -11.54 25.45 8.91
N LEU A 190 -11.02 24.69 7.93
CA LEU A 190 -10.43 25.27 6.73
C LEU A 190 -11.45 26.11 5.94
N THR A 191 -12.69 25.64 5.86
CA THR A 191 -13.78 26.40 5.22
C THR A 191 -14.04 27.71 5.96
N ASP A 192 -14.07 27.70 7.31
CA ASP A 192 -14.29 28.89 8.14
C ASP A 192 -13.12 29.89 8.07
N CYS A 193 -11.91 29.39 7.83
CA CYS A 193 -10.71 30.17 7.55
C CYS A 193 -10.70 30.78 6.13
N GLY A 194 -11.69 30.45 5.30
CA GLY A 194 -11.81 30.93 3.93
C GLY A 194 -10.86 30.27 2.94
N MET A 195 -10.50 29.00 3.17
CA MET A 195 -9.80 28.18 2.17
C MET A 195 -10.74 27.86 0.99
N PRO A 196 -10.26 27.89 -0.27
CA PRO A 196 -11.06 27.47 -1.42
C PRO A 196 -11.51 26.01 -1.30
N HIS A 197 -12.79 25.72 -1.59
CA HIS A 197 -13.34 24.35 -1.55
C HIS A 197 -12.52 23.38 -2.42
N ALA A 198 -11.95 23.85 -3.54
CA ALA A 198 -11.10 23.08 -4.42
C ALA A 198 -9.81 22.54 -3.77
N LEU A 199 -9.40 23.10 -2.62
CA LEU A 199 -8.27 22.62 -1.80
C LEU A 199 -8.76 21.88 -0.55
N VAL A 200 -9.84 22.35 0.08
CA VAL A 200 -10.41 21.73 1.29
C VAL A 200 -10.81 20.28 1.06
N GLU A 201 -11.52 20.01 -0.04
CA GLU A 201 -12.03 18.68 -0.34
C GLU A 201 -10.90 17.66 -0.60
N PRO A 202 -9.83 17.95 -1.37
CA PRO A 202 -8.67 17.06 -1.43
C PRO A 202 -7.96 16.84 -0.09
N VAL A 203 -7.84 17.88 0.76
CA VAL A 203 -7.17 17.77 2.06
C VAL A 203 -7.90 16.79 2.99
N SER A 204 -9.24 16.72 2.95
CA SER A 204 -9.98 15.78 3.81
C SER A 204 -9.71 14.30 3.51
N TYR A 205 -9.11 13.98 2.37
CA TYR A 205 -8.73 12.61 1.98
C TYR A 205 -7.22 12.38 2.01
N HIS A 206 -6.42 13.31 2.56
CA HIS A 206 -4.97 13.19 2.58
C HIS A 206 -4.48 11.96 3.37
N GLU A 207 -5.31 11.41 4.26
CA GLU A 207 -5.01 10.19 5.02
C GLU A 207 -5.38 8.92 4.25
N ARG A 208 -6.42 9.01 3.41
CA ARG A 208 -7.07 7.90 2.74
C ARG A 208 -7.38 8.27 1.29
N PRO A 209 -6.36 8.32 0.42
CA PRO A 209 -6.54 8.75 -0.96
C PRO A 209 -7.52 7.86 -1.75
N GLU A 210 -7.67 6.60 -1.35
CA GLU A 210 -8.54 5.61 -2.00
C GLU A 210 -10.04 5.89 -1.76
N ALA A 211 -10.38 6.53 -0.64
CA ALA A 211 -11.76 6.87 -0.28
C ALA A 211 -12.31 8.08 -1.03
N ALA A 212 -11.45 8.86 -1.71
CA ALA A 212 -11.82 10.13 -2.34
C ALA A 212 -12.74 9.98 -3.57
N GLY A 213 -12.70 8.83 -4.25
CA GLY A 213 -13.54 8.58 -5.44
C GLY A 213 -13.26 9.48 -6.67
N PHE A 214 -12.22 10.30 -6.65
CA PHE A 214 -11.87 11.17 -7.77
C PHE A 214 -11.34 10.39 -8.98
N SER A 215 -11.71 10.83 -10.18
CA SER A 215 -11.19 10.28 -11.44
C SER A 215 -9.67 10.40 -11.49
N GLN A 216 -8.97 9.31 -11.82
CA GLN A 216 -7.52 9.30 -11.98
C GLN A 216 -7.07 10.38 -12.98
N GLY A 217 -6.03 11.14 -12.61
CA GLY A 217 -5.48 12.23 -13.41
C GLY A 217 -6.23 13.56 -13.31
N SER A 218 -7.39 13.63 -12.64
CA SER A 218 -8.06 14.90 -12.37
C SER A 218 -7.25 15.78 -11.39
N ARG A 219 -7.47 17.11 -11.41
CA ARG A 219 -6.81 18.04 -10.48
C ARG A 219 -7.05 17.67 -9.00
N PRO A 220 -8.28 17.35 -8.54
CA PRO A 220 -8.51 16.90 -7.16
C PRO A 220 -7.75 15.60 -6.84
N TYR A 221 -7.72 14.63 -7.76
CA TYR A 221 -6.95 13.39 -7.59
C TYR A 221 -5.45 13.68 -7.40
N GLN A 222 -4.87 14.56 -8.22
CA GLN A 222 -3.46 14.95 -8.10
C GLN A 222 -3.17 15.64 -6.75
N LEU A 223 -4.06 16.51 -6.29
CA LEU A 223 -3.94 17.18 -5.00
C LEU A 223 -4.00 16.19 -3.83
N VAL A 224 -4.93 15.23 -3.85
CA VAL A 224 -5.01 14.17 -2.84
C VAL A 224 -3.72 13.35 -2.78
N GLN A 225 -3.17 12.94 -3.93
CA GLN A 225 -1.90 12.21 -3.98
C GLN A 225 -0.73 13.06 -3.45
N LEU A 226 -0.71 14.36 -3.76
CA LEU A 226 0.32 15.29 -3.26
C LEU A 226 0.25 15.40 -1.74
N PHE A 227 -0.94 15.62 -1.17
CA PHE A 227 -1.10 15.71 0.29
C PHE A 227 -0.76 14.40 0.99
N PHE A 228 -1.14 13.26 0.40
CA PHE A 228 -0.77 11.94 0.93
C PHE A 228 0.74 11.71 0.91
N LEU A 229 1.42 12.04 -0.20
CA LEU A 229 2.88 11.94 -0.29
C LEU A 229 3.56 12.86 0.71
N ALA A 230 3.09 14.10 0.85
CA ALA A 230 3.61 15.07 1.83
C ALA A 230 3.43 14.58 3.27
N ARG A 231 2.28 13.98 3.60
CA ARG A 231 2.04 13.35 4.90
C ARG A 231 3.03 12.22 5.16
N ARG A 232 3.22 11.31 4.19
CA ARG A 232 4.17 10.20 4.32
C ARG A 232 5.63 10.64 4.47
N MET A 233 6.01 11.77 3.85
CA MET A 233 7.30 12.40 4.11
C MET A 233 7.40 12.91 5.55
N ALA A 234 6.32 13.51 6.07
CA ALA A 234 6.26 13.97 7.45
C ALA A 234 6.28 12.82 8.47
N ASP A 235 5.60 11.71 8.17
CA ASP A 235 5.63 10.47 8.97
C ASP A 235 7.05 9.91 9.04
N LEU A 236 7.74 9.80 7.90
CA LEU A 236 9.13 9.34 7.85
C LEU A 236 10.03 10.22 8.73
N GLY A 237 9.89 11.55 8.64
CA GLY A 237 10.71 12.48 9.41
C GLY A 237 10.54 12.37 10.94
N ARG A 238 9.45 11.76 11.40
CA ARG A 238 9.18 11.51 12.83
C ARG A 238 9.29 10.05 13.24
N SER A 239 9.39 9.14 12.28
CA SER A 239 9.43 7.70 12.56
C SER A 239 10.71 7.30 13.34
N PRO A 240 10.57 6.38 14.32
CA PRO A 240 11.71 5.71 14.94
C PRO A 240 12.58 5.04 13.88
N ILE A 241 13.89 4.93 14.14
CA ILE A 241 14.83 4.39 13.15
C ILE A 241 14.39 3.00 12.64
N ALA A 242 13.81 2.17 13.51
CA ALA A 242 13.32 0.83 13.19
C ALA A 242 12.19 0.79 12.14
N GLU A 243 11.37 1.85 12.06
CA GLU A 243 10.20 1.93 11.16
C GLU A 243 10.51 2.64 9.85
N ARG A 244 11.64 3.37 9.78
CA ARG A 244 12.03 4.18 8.61
C ARG A 244 12.06 3.40 7.31
N ASN A 245 12.51 2.16 7.33
CA ASN A 245 12.65 1.37 6.10
C ASN A 245 11.31 1.02 5.46
N GLY A 246 10.28 0.76 6.28
CA GLY A 246 8.91 0.59 5.78
C GLY A 246 8.39 1.86 5.11
N HIS A 247 8.59 3.01 5.76
CA HIS A 247 8.19 4.32 5.23
C HIS A 247 8.96 4.70 3.96
N ILE A 248 10.26 4.41 3.87
CA ILE A 248 11.07 4.67 2.67
C ILE A 248 10.59 3.84 1.48
N ALA A 249 10.31 2.55 1.67
CA ALA A 249 9.78 1.70 0.62
C ALA A 249 8.41 2.18 0.13
N GLU A 250 7.54 2.62 1.05
CA GLU A 250 6.25 3.22 0.71
C GLU A 250 6.43 4.52 -0.08
N LEU A 251 7.31 5.42 0.37
CA LEU A 251 7.62 6.68 -0.31
C LEU A 251 8.16 6.47 -1.72
N MET A 252 9.06 5.51 -1.93
CA MET A 252 9.56 5.18 -3.27
C MET A 252 8.43 4.72 -4.20
N ARG A 253 7.52 3.87 -3.70
CA ARG A 253 6.36 3.41 -4.46
C ARG A 253 5.40 4.55 -4.81
N LEU A 254 5.17 5.48 -3.88
CA LEU A 254 4.30 6.64 -4.09
C LEU A 254 4.93 7.67 -5.02
N GLY A 255 6.23 7.95 -4.85
CA GLY A 255 7.01 8.82 -5.73
C GLY A 255 6.92 8.39 -7.18
N GLY A 256 7.08 7.08 -7.44
CA GLY A 256 6.93 6.51 -8.79
C GLY A 256 5.55 6.75 -9.42
N ARG A 257 4.47 6.73 -8.64
CA ARG A 257 3.10 7.06 -9.13
C ARG A 257 2.93 8.54 -9.48
N THR A 258 3.71 9.41 -8.84
CA THR A 258 3.73 10.86 -9.09
C THR A 258 4.76 11.29 -10.14
N GLY A 259 5.50 10.34 -10.73
CA GLY A 259 6.51 10.61 -11.77
C GLY A 259 7.88 11.04 -11.22
N LEU A 260 8.16 10.81 -9.94
CA LEU A 260 9.46 11.02 -9.32
C LEU A 260 10.20 9.68 -9.26
N ASP A 261 11.40 9.62 -9.82
CA ASP A 261 12.29 8.48 -9.59
C ASP A 261 12.92 8.53 -8.19
N ALA A 262 13.64 7.47 -7.80
CA ALA A 262 14.21 7.36 -6.45
C ALA A 262 15.21 8.48 -6.14
N GLY A 263 15.98 8.93 -7.13
CA GLY A 263 16.96 10.01 -6.95
C GLY A 263 16.30 11.37 -6.77
N ALA A 264 15.35 11.71 -7.65
CA ALA A 264 14.57 12.94 -7.57
C ALA A 264 13.75 13.00 -6.27
N LEU A 265 13.19 11.87 -5.83
CA LEU A 265 12.49 11.78 -4.55
C LEU A 265 13.43 12.06 -3.36
N GLY A 266 14.64 11.48 -3.39
CA GLY A 266 15.66 11.72 -2.36
C GLY A 266 16.10 13.19 -2.29
N GLU A 267 16.34 13.83 -3.45
CA GLU A 267 16.69 15.25 -3.51
C GLU A 267 15.57 16.17 -2.97
N VAL A 268 14.31 15.85 -3.31
CA VAL A 268 13.15 16.58 -2.79
C VAL A 268 13.03 16.38 -1.29
N PHE A 269 13.16 15.15 -0.79
CA PHE A 269 13.08 14.86 0.64
C PHE A 269 14.17 15.60 1.42
N ASP A 270 15.42 15.55 0.97
CA ASP A 270 16.53 16.24 1.61
C ASP A 270 16.34 17.76 1.62
N GLN A 271 15.79 18.33 0.55
CA GLN A 271 15.40 19.74 0.53
C GLN A 271 14.29 20.03 1.55
N VAL A 272 13.26 19.20 1.62
CA VAL A 272 12.16 19.33 2.58
C VAL A 272 12.70 19.31 4.01
N VAL A 273 13.61 18.38 4.34
CA VAL A 273 14.24 18.31 5.67
C VAL A 273 15.04 19.57 5.98
N ARG A 274 15.84 20.08 5.03
CA ARG A 274 16.58 21.33 5.22
C ARG A 274 15.64 22.50 5.52
N GLN A 275 14.62 22.68 4.68
CA GLN A 275 13.62 23.75 4.83
C GLN A 275 12.82 23.59 6.13
N TRP A 276 12.50 22.37 6.54
CA TRP A 276 11.81 22.10 7.79
C TRP A 276 12.63 22.51 9.01
N GLN A 277 13.92 22.15 9.09
CA GLN A 277 14.81 22.57 10.18
C GLN A 277 14.90 24.10 10.28
N GLU A 278 15.04 24.72 9.13
CA GLU A 278 15.07 26.16 8.93
C GLU A 278 13.79 26.86 9.43
N TRP A 279 12.61 26.35 9.06
CA TRP A 279 11.32 26.85 9.53
C TRP A 279 11.06 26.55 11.00
N ALA A 280 11.51 25.39 11.47
CA ALA A 280 11.36 24.95 12.85
C ALA A 280 12.11 25.87 13.81
N GLU A 281 13.31 26.33 13.43
CA GLU A 281 14.05 27.35 14.19
C GLU A 281 13.27 28.67 14.29
N LEU A 282 12.68 29.13 13.17
CA LEU A 282 11.93 30.38 13.11
C LEU A 282 10.61 30.34 13.91
N LEU A 283 9.95 29.18 13.92
CA LEU A 283 8.69 28.96 14.64
C LEU A 283 8.90 28.38 16.06
N LYS A 284 10.15 28.14 16.46
CA LYS A 284 10.52 27.46 17.71
C LYS A 284 9.86 26.10 17.89
N VAL A 285 9.61 25.41 16.79
CA VAL A 285 9.04 24.06 16.76
C VAL A 285 10.18 23.03 16.88
N PRO A 286 10.04 21.94 17.65
CA PRO A 286 11.09 20.92 17.71
C PRO A 286 11.28 20.21 16.37
N ALA A 287 12.51 20.19 15.86
CA ALA A 287 12.89 19.41 14.68
C ALA A 287 14.14 18.59 14.99
N ALA A 288 14.00 17.27 14.91
CA ALA A 288 15.13 16.36 15.09
C ALA A 288 16.01 16.35 13.82
N PRO A 289 17.35 16.24 13.96
CA PRO A 289 18.21 16.07 12.80
C PRO A 289 17.91 14.74 12.12
N LEU A 290 17.77 14.77 10.79
CA LEU A 290 17.56 13.60 9.96
C LEU A 290 18.78 13.38 9.06
N PRO A 291 19.21 12.12 8.82
CA PRO A 291 20.18 11.81 7.78
C PRO A 291 19.60 12.10 6.39
N SER A 292 20.46 12.13 5.37
CA SER A 292 19.97 12.20 3.99
C SER A 292 19.13 10.97 3.64
N PHE A 293 18.22 11.13 2.68
CA PHE A 293 17.35 10.07 2.20
C PHE A 293 18.16 8.83 1.77
N ASP A 294 19.25 9.04 1.02
CA ASP A 294 20.15 7.96 0.62
C ASP A 294 20.84 7.27 1.81
N ALA A 295 21.25 8.04 2.82
CA ALA A 295 21.86 7.45 4.01
C ALA A 295 20.84 6.65 4.83
N MET A 296 19.57 7.05 4.85
CA MET A 296 18.50 6.29 5.50
C MET A 296 18.10 5.05 4.69
N ALA A 297 18.00 5.17 3.36
CA ALA A 297 17.63 4.06 2.48
C ALA A 297 18.71 2.96 2.45
N ASN A 298 19.98 3.35 2.57
CA ASN A 298 21.12 2.43 2.64
C ASN A 298 21.57 2.16 4.08
N ALA A 299 20.87 2.68 5.09
CA ALA A 299 21.20 2.39 6.48
C ALA A 299 21.00 0.89 6.73
N PRO A 300 21.96 0.22 7.40
CA PRO A 300 21.73 -1.14 7.88
C PRO A 300 20.45 -1.12 8.72
N LEU A 301 19.47 -1.97 8.38
CA LEU A 301 18.24 -2.16 9.14
C LEU A 301 18.56 -2.14 10.64
N PRO A 302 18.07 -1.16 11.41
CA PRO A 302 18.09 -1.29 12.85
C PRO A 302 17.30 -2.55 13.15
N ARG A 303 17.95 -3.49 13.84
CA ARG A 303 17.27 -4.69 14.31
C ARG A 303 15.97 -4.26 14.99
N PRO A 304 14.81 -4.86 14.63
CA PRO A 304 13.58 -4.56 15.35
C PRO A 304 13.84 -4.75 16.85
N GLN A 305 13.61 -3.69 17.62
CA GLN A 305 13.72 -3.70 19.09
C GLN A 305 12.50 -4.36 19.76
N GLN A 306 11.72 -5.15 19.02
CA GLN A 306 10.76 -6.08 19.60
C GLN A 306 11.38 -7.48 19.63
N GLU A 307 12.29 -7.63 20.59
CA GLU A 307 12.67 -8.84 21.34
C GLU A 307 14.03 -8.56 22.01
N ALA A 308 14.07 -7.56 22.89
CA ALA A 308 15.13 -7.46 23.90
C ALA A 308 14.92 -8.44 25.07
N ASP A 309 13.95 -9.36 24.93
CA ASP A 309 13.70 -10.47 25.85
C ASP A 309 13.82 -11.85 25.16
N SER A 310 14.38 -11.94 23.94
CA SER A 310 14.98 -13.21 23.53
C SER A 310 16.43 -13.22 24.01
N VAL A 311 16.71 -14.12 24.95
CA VAL A 311 18.02 -14.41 25.55
C VAL A 311 19.14 -14.05 24.57
N ALA A 312 19.98 -13.07 24.90
CA ALA A 312 21.18 -12.77 24.14
C ALA A 312 22.01 -14.05 24.02
N THR A 313 21.85 -14.80 22.92
CA THR A 313 22.60 -16.02 22.69
C THR A 313 24.02 -15.56 22.39
N ARG A 314 24.88 -15.59 23.41
CA ARG A 314 26.33 -15.44 23.26
C ARG A 314 26.78 -16.29 22.08
N ARG A 315 27.51 -15.67 21.15
CA ARG A 315 27.96 -16.33 19.91
C ARG A 315 28.85 -17.52 20.24
N ARG A 316 28.59 -18.68 19.65
CA ARG A 316 29.30 -19.92 19.95
C ARG A 316 30.52 -20.03 19.05
N VAL A 317 31.69 -20.10 19.66
CA VAL A 317 32.98 -20.23 18.98
C VAL A 317 33.58 -21.56 19.40
N LEU A 318 34.02 -22.38 18.45
CA LEU A 318 34.75 -23.61 18.73
C LEU A 318 36.24 -23.39 18.51
N LEU A 319 37.05 -23.55 19.55
CA LEU A 319 38.51 -23.50 19.50
C LEU A 319 39.07 -24.94 19.55
N VAL A 320 39.84 -25.33 18.54
CA VAL A 320 40.48 -26.65 18.43
C VAL A 320 42.00 -26.47 18.51
N GLU A 321 42.59 -26.94 19.60
CA GLU A 321 44.03 -26.80 19.89
C GLU A 321 44.47 -27.92 20.83
N ASP A 322 45.51 -28.65 20.45
CA ASP A 322 46.02 -29.81 21.18
C ASP A 322 46.92 -29.42 22.37
N GLU A 323 47.70 -28.35 22.23
CA GLU A 323 48.57 -27.86 23.30
C GLU A 323 47.77 -27.13 24.40
N PRO A 324 47.76 -27.62 25.66
CA PRO A 324 46.92 -27.05 26.72
C PRO A 324 47.22 -25.58 27.05
N THR A 325 48.50 -25.19 26.98
CA THR A 325 48.94 -23.81 27.27
C THR A 325 48.47 -22.83 26.19
N SER A 326 48.64 -23.20 24.92
CA SER A 326 48.20 -22.43 23.75
C SER A 326 46.67 -22.29 23.73
N ARG A 327 45.97 -23.39 24.05
CA ARG A 327 44.51 -23.42 24.15
C ARG A 327 43.99 -22.46 25.21
N LEU A 328 44.52 -22.53 26.43
CA LEU A 328 44.10 -21.67 27.54
C LEU A 328 44.33 -20.19 27.24
N LEU A 329 45.46 -19.85 26.61
CA LEU A 329 45.79 -18.47 26.25
C LEU A 329 44.85 -17.94 25.16
N THR A 330 44.59 -18.74 24.13
CA THR A 330 43.69 -18.35 23.03
C THR A 330 42.24 -18.28 23.49
N GLU A 331 41.80 -19.20 24.35
CA GLU A 331 40.48 -19.17 24.98
C GLU A 331 40.29 -17.92 25.85
N ALA A 332 41.29 -17.52 26.64
CA ALA A 332 41.26 -16.28 27.41
C ALA A 332 41.14 -15.05 26.50
N LEU A 333 41.91 -15.00 25.40
CA LEU A 333 41.81 -13.92 24.41
C LEU A 333 40.42 -13.85 23.78
N LEU A 334 39.85 -14.99 23.38
CA LEU A 334 38.50 -15.08 22.81
C LEU A 334 37.42 -14.67 23.82
N SER A 335 37.56 -15.09 25.07
CA SER A 335 36.62 -14.75 26.15
C SER A 335 36.58 -13.25 26.46
N HIS A 336 37.66 -12.53 26.18
CA HIS A 336 37.72 -11.06 26.26
C HIS A 336 37.23 -10.34 25.00
N LEU A 337 36.97 -11.07 23.91
CA LEU A 337 36.38 -10.54 22.68
C LEU A 337 34.84 -10.68 22.74
N LEU A 338 34.15 -9.65 22.24
CA LEU A 338 32.69 -9.40 22.30
C LEU A 338 31.79 -10.65 22.37
N ASP A 339 30.99 -10.74 23.45
CA ASP A 339 29.78 -11.58 23.63
C ASP A 339 29.83 -12.98 22.97
N CYS A 340 30.89 -13.74 23.23
CA CYS A 340 31.03 -15.11 22.74
C CYS A 340 31.13 -16.15 23.88
N THR A 341 30.65 -17.37 23.61
CA THR A 341 30.84 -18.58 24.41
C THR A 341 31.84 -19.43 23.66
N VAL A 342 32.98 -19.71 24.30
CA VAL A 342 34.04 -20.53 23.71
C VAL A 342 33.82 -21.98 24.14
N PHE A 343 33.85 -22.88 23.16
CA PHE A 343 33.88 -24.32 23.33
C PHE A 343 35.25 -24.79 22.87
N THR A 344 35.81 -25.80 23.52
CA THR A 344 37.17 -26.26 23.24
C THR A 344 37.20 -27.73 22.83
N ALA A 345 38.17 -28.08 21.98
CA ALA A 345 38.45 -29.45 21.57
C ALA A 345 39.97 -29.66 21.42
N GLU A 346 40.41 -30.92 21.58
CA GLU A 346 41.83 -31.31 21.62
C GLU A 346 42.37 -31.81 20.28
N ASN A 347 41.50 -32.19 19.36
CA ASN A 347 41.84 -32.70 18.03
C ASN A 347 40.63 -32.59 17.10
N GLY A 348 40.84 -32.81 15.80
CA GLY A 348 39.77 -32.68 14.79
C GLY A 348 38.58 -33.64 14.99
N ARG A 349 38.80 -34.83 15.56
CA ARG A 349 37.72 -35.82 15.79
C ARG A 349 36.79 -35.36 16.90
N ASP A 350 37.36 -34.90 18.02
CA ASP A 350 36.57 -34.35 19.13
C ASP A 350 35.88 -33.04 18.72
N ALA A 351 36.55 -32.24 17.89
CA ALA A 351 35.98 -31.02 17.33
C ALA A 351 34.72 -31.28 16.49
N LEU A 352 34.69 -32.34 15.67
CA LEU A 352 33.48 -32.71 14.92
C LEU A 352 32.31 -33.09 15.85
N ALA A 353 32.59 -33.82 16.93
CA ALA A 353 31.56 -34.20 17.90
C ALA A 353 30.96 -32.95 18.57
N VAL A 354 31.82 -32.03 19.01
CA VAL A 354 31.39 -30.76 19.61
C VAL A 354 30.67 -29.86 18.59
N ALA A 355 31.12 -29.83 17.34
CA ALA A 355 30.50 -29.00 16.30
C ALA A 355 29.05 -29.41 15.99
N VAL A 356 28.75 -30.71 16.02
CA VAL A 356 27.37 -31.22 15.83
C VAL A 356 26.47 -30.84 17.00
N GLU A 357 26.97 -30.96 18.23
CA GLU A 357 26.19 -30.70 19.44
C GLU A 357 25.94 -29.20 19.63
N VAL A 358 26.97 -28.40 19.41
CA VAL A 358 26.98 -26.97 19.75
C VAL A 358 26.56 -26.10 18.56
N LEU A 359 26.75 -26.56 17.31
CA LEU A 359 26.52 -25.79 16.09
C LEU A 359 27.17 -24.39 16.18
N PRO A 360 28.52 -24.32 16.32
CA PRO A 360 29.22 -23.05 16.45
C PRO A 360 29.06 -22.20 15.19
N GLN A 361 29.04 -20.88 15.34
CA GLN A 361 29.03 -19.98 14.18
C GLN A 361 30.44 -19.76 13.63
N ILE A 362 31.46 -19.86 14.49
CA ILE A 362 32.86 -19.66 14.15
C ILE A 362 33.66 -20.82 14.70
N VAL A 363 34.57 -21.35 13.89
CA VAL A 363 35.51 -22.42 14.25
C VAL A 363 36.92 -21.87 14.08
N ILE A 364 37.76 -22.02 15.09
CA ILE A 364 39.18 -21.67 15.08
C ILE A 364 39.94 -22.96 15.36
N THR A 365 40.79 -23.41 14.45
CA THR A 365 41.49 -24.70 14.59
C THR A 365 42.97 -24.55 14.30
N ASP A 366 43.81 -25.23 15.09
CA ASP A 366 45.20 -25.41 14.73
C ASP A 366 45.33 -26.30 13.48
N TRP A 367 46.43 -26.11 12.75
CA TRP A 367 46.77 -26.89 11.58
C TRP A 367 47.34 -28.26 11.97
N LEU A 368 48.29 -28.30 12.92
CA LEU A 368 48.99 -29.53 13.32
C LEU A 368 48.45 -30.02 14.66
N MET A 369 47.71 -31.13 14.64
CA MET A 369 47.18 -31.76 15.86
C MET A 369 47.25 -33.29 15.73
N PRO A 370 47.36 -34.03 16.84
CA PRO A 370 47.33 -35.50 16.83
C PRO A 370 45.94 -36.02 16.46
N VAL A 371 45.87 -37.30 16.05
CA VAL A 371 44.64 -38.04 15.69
C VAL A 371 43.97 -37.58 14.40
N MET A 372 43.61 -36.30 14.29
CA MET A 372 43.03 -35.68 13.10
C MET A 372 43.51 -34.23 13.06
N ASP A 373 44.19 -33.88 11.96
CA ASP A 373 44.75 -32.55 11.77
C ASP A 373 43.68 -31.52 11.34
N GLY A 374 44.04 -30.24 11.32
CA GLY A 374 43.08 -29.16 10.98
C GLY A 374 42.56 -29.24 9.55
N LEU A 375 43.35 -29.81 8.63
CA LEU A 375 43.00 -29.92 7.22
C LEU A 375 41.96 -31.02 6.99
N GLU A 376 42.18 -32.20 7.57
CA GLU A 376 41.24 -33.32 7.58
C GLU A 376 39.94 -32.93 8.27
N PHE A 377 40.03 -32.22 9.39
CA PHE A 377 38.89 -31.68 10.11
C PHE A 377 38.05 -30.71 9.26
N CYS A 378 38.69 -29.72 8.62
CA CYS A 378 37.98 -28.74 7.78
C CYS A 378 37.26 -29.42 6.61
N ARG A 379 37.91 -30.38 5.93
CA ARG A 379 37.27 -31.15 4.84
C ARG A 379 36.07 -31.95 5.34
N ALA A 380 36.19 -32.62 6.48
CA ALA A 380 35.10 -33.37 7.07
C ALA A 380 33.93 -32.45 7.48
N LEU A 381 34.24 -31.26 8.01
CA LEU A 381 33.24 -30.26 8.37
C LEU A 381 32.49 -29.76 7.12
N ARG A 382 33.20 -29.38 6.05
CA ARG A 382 32.62 -28.87 4.80
C ARG A 382 31.82 -29.91 4.00
N ALA A 383 32.05 -31.20 4.25
CA ALA A 383 31.23 -32.27 3.68
C ALA A 383 29.80 -32.33 4.23
N THR A 384 29.47 -31.53 5.25
CA THR A 384 28.14 -31.47 5.89
C THR A 384 27.43 -30.15 5.58
N ASP A 385 26.09 -30.18 5.46
CA ASP A 385 25.29 -28.98 5.15
C ASP A 385 25.42 -27.88 6.21
N TRP A 386 25.53 -28.25 7.48
CA TRP A 386 25.68 -27.31 8.59
C TRP A 386 27.13 -26.80 8.73
N GLY A 387 28.13 -27.59 8.38
CA GLY A 387 29.52 -27.14 8.37
C GLY A 387 29.84 -26.18 7.22
N GLN A 388 29.04 -26.15 6.15
CA GLN A 388 29.16 -25.17 5.06
C GLN A 388 28.79 -23.74 5.48
N SER A 389 27.93 -23.56 6.48
CA SER A 389 27.51 -22.23 6.96
C SER A 389 28.39 -21.67 8.09
N MET A 390 29.35 -22.45 8.60
CA MET A 390 30.28 -22.05 9.66
C MET A 390 31.46 -21.27 9.08
N TYR A 391 31.94 -20.27 9.83
CA TYR A 391 33.16 -19.54 9.45
C TYR A 391 34.39 -20.20 10.09
N VAL A 392 35.34 -20.69 9.28
CA VAL A 392 36.47 -21.50 9.73
C VAL A 392 37.80 -20.75 9.59
N ILE A 393 38.46 -20.49 10.71
CA ILE A 393 39.74 -19.80 10.80
C ILE A 393 40.84 -20.79 11.18
N MET A 394 41.91 -20.82 10.41
CA MET A 394 43.10 -21.61 10.69
C MET A 394 44.08 -20.85 11.61
N LEU A 395 44.69 -21.53 12.58
CA LEU A 395 45.91 -21.09 13.25
C LEU A 395 47.12 -21.78 12.60
N THR A 396 48.15 -21.04 12.21
CA THR A 396 49.35 -21.61 11.55
C THR A 396 50.66 -21.02 12.07
N GLY A 397 51.69 -21.85 12.20
CA GLY A 397 53.04 -21.44 12.62
C GLY A 397 54.04 -21.21 11.47
N ALA A 398 53.71 -21.55 10.22
CA ALA A 398 54.64 -21.45 9.08
C ALA A 398 53.96 -20.89 7.81
N GLU A 399 54.49 -19.77 7.30
CA GLU A 399 53.96 -18.97 6.18
C GLU A 399 54.59 -19.36 4.82
N THR A 400 54.52 -20.62 4.42
CA THR A 400 54.84 -20.98 3.02
C THR A 400 53.58 -20.86 2.18
N ASP A 401 53.64 -20.14 1.05
CA ASP A 401 52.51 -19.93 0.12
C ASP A 401 51.79 -21.24 -0.25
N GLU A 402 52.55 -22.32 -0.43
CA GLU A 402 52.02 -23.67 -0.76
C GLU A 402 51.07 -24.22 0.32
N LYS A 403 51.33 -23.95 1.61
CA LYS A 403 50.47 -24.39 2.71
C LYS A 403 49.21 -23.54 2.84
N LEU A 404 49.31 -22.24 2.56
CA LEU A 404 48.15 -21.35 2.54
C LEU A 404 47.18 -21.73 1.41
N ILE A 405 47.71 -22.08 0.23
CA ILE A 405 46.90 -22.57 -0.88
C ILE A 405 46.14 -23.85 -0.48
N GLN A 406 46.85 -24.82 0.11
CA GLN A 406 46.23 -26.07 0.58
C GLN A 406 45.13 -25.83 1.63
N ALA A 407 45.29 -24.80 2.48
CA ALA A 407 44.29 -24.42 3.47
C ALA A 407 43.00 -23.90 2.80
N PHE A 408 43.11 -22.94 1.87
CA PHE A 408 41.92 -22.42 1.19
C PHE A 408 41.23 -23.47 0.33
N GLU A 409 41.98 -24.38 -0.31
CA GLU A 409 41.41 -25.51 -1.07
C GLU A 409 40.64 -26.50 -0.19
N ALA A 410 41.02 -26.66 1.08
CA ALA A 410 40.28 -27.49 2.03
C ALA A 410 39.01 -26.81 2.58
N GLY A 411 38.84 -25.50 2.34
CA GLY A 411 37.64 -24.74 2.69
C GLY A 411 37.77 -23.87 3.94
N PHE A 412 38.99 -23.50 4.34
CA PHE A 412 39.21 -22.46 5.34
C PHE A 412 38.81 -21.07 4.81
N ASP A 413 38.17 -20.24 5.63
CA ASP A 413 37.75 -18.89 5.25
C ASP A 413 38.83 -17.84 5.52
N ASP A 414 39.66 -18.06 6.53
CA ASP A 414 40.74 -17.14 6.91
C ASP A 414 41.83 -17.86 7.72
N TYR A 415 42.92 -17.14 8.02
CA TYR A 415 44.01 -17.64 8.85
C TYR A 415 44.59 -16.58 9.80
N ILE A 416 45.23 -17.09 10.87
CA ILE A 416 45.96 -16.31 11.87
C ILE A 416 47.30 -16.99 12.12
N THR A 417 48.36 -16.18 12.15
CA THR A 417 49.72 -16.67 12.38
C THR A 417 50.03 -16.74 13.87
N LYS A 418 50.74 -17.80 14.29
CA LYS A 418 51.21 -17.98 15.67
C LYS A 418 52.53 -17.20 15.86
N PRO A 419 52.72 -16.50 16.99
CA PRO A 419 51.85 -16.44 18.16
C PRO A 419 50.60 -15.56 17.95
N VAL A 420 49.46 -16.02 18.46
CA VAL A 420 48.15 -15.38 18.26
C VAL A 420 48.12 -13.98 18.88
N ASN A 421 47.93 -12.96 18.04
CA ASN A 421 47.83 -11.57 18.47
C ASN A 421 46.37 -11.12 18.62
N MET A 422 46.03 -10.53 19.77
CA MET A 422 44.68 -10.03 20.09
C MET A 422 44.10 -9.08 19.01
N ARG A 423 44.92 -8.21 18.42
CA ARG A 423 44.46 -7.28 17.38
C ARG A 423 44.11 -8.00 16.07
N ALA A 424 44.96 -8.95 15.66
CA ALA A 424 44.74 -9.74 14.46
C ALA A 424 43.51 -10.65 14.64
N LEU A 425 43.44 -11.37 15.76
CA LEU A 425 42.30 -12.20 16.12
C LEU A 425 40.99 -11.39 16.20
N GLY A 426 41.02 -10.20 16.83
CA GLY A 426 39.85 -9.33 16.91
C GLY A 426 39.37 -8.80 15.55
N ALA A 427 40.28 -8.52 14.60
CA ALA A 427 39.89 -8.12 13.25
C ALA A 427 39.21 -9.27 12.48
N ARG A 428 39.78 -10.47 12.58
CA ARG A 428 39.26 -11.69 11.94
C ARG A 428 37.90 -12.11 12.52
N MET A 429 37.76 -12.02 13.84
CA MET A 429 36.50 -12.27 14.53
C MET A 429 35.39 -11.29 14.09
N ARG A 430 35.70 -10.01 13.90
CA ARG A 430 34.71 -9.05 13.37
C ARG A 430 34.29 -9.35 11.94
N ALA A 431 35.23 -9.77 11.08
CA ALA A 431 34.92 -10.19 9.72
C ALA A 431 34.04 -11.45 9.70
N ALA A 432 34.37 -12.46 10.51
CA ALA A 432 33.58 -13.67 10.70
C ALA A 432 32.17 -13.38 11.21
N GLN A 433 32.04 -12.48 12.18
CA GLN A 433 30.75 -12.03 12.71
C GLN A 433 29.90 -11.32 11.65
N HIS A 434 30.53 -10.48 10.84
CA HIS A 434 29.83 -9.79 9.75
C HIS A 434 29.32 -10.80 8.71
N TYR A 435 30.17 -11.73 8.28
CA TYR A 435 29.81 -12.76 7.30
C TYR A 435 28.65 -13.65 7.77
N THR A 436 28.74 -14.19 8.99
CA THR A 436 27.68 -15.04 9.56
C THR A 436 26.36 -14.29 9.76
N SER A 437 26.42 -12.99 10.09
CA SER A 437 25.22 -12.16 10.21
C SER A 437 24.55 -11.90 8.86
N LEU A 438 25.33 -11.72 7.79
CA LEU A 438 24.81 -11.55 6.44
C LEU A 438 24.12 -12.81 5.92
N LEU A 439 24.70 -13.98 6.17
CA LEU A 439 24.09 -15.26 5.80
C LEU A 439 22.73 -15.46 6.50
N ALA A 440 22.67 -15.19 7.81
CA ALA A 440 21.42 -15.29 8.57
C ALA A 440 20.36 -14.29 8.08
N ALA A 441 20.77 -13.05 7.75
CA ALA A 441 19.86 -12.05 7.19
C ALA A 441 19.30 -12.51 5.82
N TRP A 442 20.16 -13.03 4.95
CA TRP A 442 19.75 -13.51 3.64
C TRP A 442 18.77 -14.69 3.71
N GLU A 443 18.97 -15.62 4.64
CA GLU A 443 18.03 -16.73 4.86
C GLU A 443 16.65 -16.24 5.29
N ASN A 444 16.60 -15.24 6.18
CA ASN A 444 15.36 -14.62 6.63
C ASN A 444 14.64 -13.87 5.50
N ASP A 445 15.36 -13.05 4.73
CA ASP A 445 14.81 -12.32 3.59
C ASP A 445 14.23 -13.29 2.55
N ARG A 446 14.92 -14.40 2.28
CA ARG A 446 14.45 -15.43 1.35
C ARG A 446 13.17 -16.10 1.86
N ALA A 447 13.03 -16.30 3.16
CA ALA A 447 11.81 -16.85 3.75
C ALA A 447 10.64 -15.86 3.63
N GLN A 448 10.86 -14.59 3.94
CA GLN A 448 9.83 -13.54 3.80
C GLN A 448 9.38 -13.36 2.35
N LEU A 449 10.32 -13.34 1.39
CA LEU A 449 9.99 -13.18 -0.02
C LEU A 449 9.09 -14.33 -0.53
N LYS A 450 9.35 -15.57 -0.08
CA LYS A 450 8.49 -16.72 -0.41
C LYS A 450 7.07 -16.56 0.16
N GLN A 451 6.95 -16.04 1.38
CA GLN A 451 5.65 -15.78 2.00
C GLN A 451 4.87 -14.71 1.22
N PHE A 452 5.50 -13.57 0.92
CA PHE A 452 4.86 -12.51 0.13
C PHE A 452 4.44 -12.98 -1.26
N ALA A 453 5.27 -13.79 -1.94
CA ALA A 453 4.92 -14.36 -3.23
C ALA A 453 3.65 -15.24 -3.15
N ALA A 454 3.50 -16.02 -2.07
CA ALA A 454 2.32 -16.84 -1.84
C ALA A 454 1.06 -15.98 -1.58
N GLU A 455 1.17 -14.95 -0.76
CA GLU A 455 0.06 -14.01 -0.48
C GLU A 455 -0.38 -13.26 -1.73
N LEU A 456 0.56 -12.75 -2.52
CA LEU A 456 0.27 -12.08 -3.78
C LEU A 456 -0.43 -13.01 -4.77
N ALA A 457 -0.01 -14.28 -4.86
CA ALA A 457 -0.65 -15.27 -5.72
C ALA A 457 -2.11 -15.53 -5.30
N VAL A 458 -2.40 -15.59 -4.00
CA VAL A 458 -3.77 -15.75 -3.48
C VAL A 458 -4.61 -14.50 -3.77
N SER A 459 -4.05 -13.31 -3.55
CA SER A 459 -4.74 -12.04 -3.81
C SER A 459 -5.08 -11.87 -5.29
N ASN A 460 -4.13 -12.14 -6.19
CA ASN A 460 -4.35 -12.07 -7.64
C ASN A 460 -5.46 -13.02 -8.09
N ARG A 461 -5.50 -14.27 -7.58
CA ARG A 461 -6.60 -15.20 -7.90
C ARG A 461 -7.96 -14.67 -7.45
N ARG A 462 -8.04 -14.03 -6.29
CA ARG A 462 -9.29 -13.43 -5.79
C ARG A 462 -9.74 -12.26 -6.66
N LEU A 463 -8.80 -11.40 -7.07
CA LEU A 463 -9.08 -10.28 -7.97
C LEU A 463 -9.52 -10.76 -9.35
N GLU A 464 -8.84 -11.75 -9.92
CA GLU A 464 -9.22 -12.36 -11.20
C GLU A 464 -10.62 -12.97 -11.13
N HIS A 465 -10.93 -13.72 -10.06
CA HIS A 465 -12.26 -14.28 -9.86
C HIS A 465 -13.32 -13.18 -9.77
N ALA A 466 -13.13 -12.19 -8.89
CA ALA A 466 -14.05 -11.07 -8.75
C ALA A 466 -14.24 -10.25 -10.03
N ALA A 467 -13.19 -10.10 -10.85
CA ALA A 467 -13.24 -9.38 -12.12
C ALA A 467 -13.94 -10.15 -13.24
N MET A 468 -14.04 -11.48 -13.14
CA MET A 468 -14.54 -12.37 -14.21
C MET A 468 -15.84 -13.09 -13.88
N THR A 469 -16.34 -13.00 -12.64
CA THR A 469 -17.61 -13.60 -12.22
C THR A 469 -18.68 -12.57 -11.90
N ASP A 470 -19.94 -12.92 -12.17
CA ASP A 470 -21.12 -12.18 -11.74
C ASP A 470 -21.43 -12.51 -10.27
N LEU A 471 -21.46 -11.48 -9.41
CA LEU A 471 -21.62 -11.65 -7.97
C LEU A 471 -22.96 -12.24 -7.53
N LEU A 472 -24.03 -12.03 -8.33
CA LEU A 472 -25.36 -12.52 -7.97
C LEU A 472 -25.51 -14.01 -8.29
N THR A 473 -25.11 -14.42 -9.50
CA THR A 473 -25.37 -15.78 -10.01
C THR A 473 -24.19 -16.73 -9.87
N GLY A 474 -22.98 -16.21 -9.61
CA GLY A 474 -21.74 -17.00 -9.58
C GLY A 474 -21.27 -17.48 -10.96
N LEU A 475 -22.00 -17.15 -12.02
CA LEU A 475 -21.60 -17.45 -13.39
C LEU A 475 -20.50 -16.48 -13.86
N PRO A 476 -19.70 -16.85 -14.88
CA PRO A 476 -18.88 -15.91 -15.62
C PRO A 476 -19.67 -14.65 -16.02
N ASN A 477 -19.06 -13.48 -15.87
CA ASN A 477 -19.69 -12.21 -16.24
C ASN A 477 -19.58 -11.96 -17.75
N ARG A 478 -20.12 -10.82 -18.21
CA ARG A 478 -20.10 -10.44 -19.63
C ARG A 478 -18.71 -10.52 -20.26
N ARG A 479 -17.68 -10.01 -19.56
CA ARG A 479 -16.31 -10.01 -20.07
C ARG A 479 -15.81 -11.44 -20.30
N ALA A 480 -15.96 -12.30 -19.29
CA ALA A 480 -15.58 -13.70 -19.39
C ALA A 480 -16.36 -14.47 -20.48
N GLY A 481 -17.64 -14.16 -20.65
CA GLY A 481 -18.47 -14.71 -21.72
C GLY A 481 -17.99 -14.34 -23.13
N MET A 482 -17.63 -13.07 -23.36
CA MET A 482 -17.09 -12.62 -24.65
C MET A 482 -15.71 -13.24 -24.93
N ASP A 483 -14.86 -13.35 -23.91
CA ASP A 483 -13.55 -14.03 -24.06
C ASP A 483 -13.71 -15.51 -24.40
N ALA A 484 -14.70 -16.19 -23.83
CA ALA A 484 -15.02 -17.58 -24.18
C ALA A 484 -15.56 -17.70 -25.62
N LEU A 485 -16.45 -16.80 -26.03
CA LEU A 485 -16.98 -16.73 -27.39
C LEU A 485 -15.84 -16.55 -28.42
N GLN A 486 -14.94 -15.61 -28.18
CA GLN A 486 -13.77 -15.37 -29.03
C GLN A 486 -12.89 -16.63 -29.15
N ARG A 487 -12.60 -17.29 -28.02
CA ARG A 487 -11.79 -18.52 -28.01
C ARG A 487 -12.43 -19.65 -28.81
N PHE A 488 -13.72 -19.91 -28.62
CA PHE A 488 -14.43 -20.95 -29.36
C PHE A 488 -14.57 -20.61 -30.84
N TRP A 489 -14.78 -19.33 -31.18
CA TRP A 489 -14.78 -18.85 -32.55
C TRP A 489 -13.46 -19.13 -33.27
N SER A 490 -12.33 -18.73 -32.67
CA SER A 490 -10.99 -18.99 -33.23
C SER A 490 -10.68 -20.49 -33.35
N ALA A 491 -11.11 -21.30 -32.37
CA ALA A 491 -10.96 -22.75 -32.43
C ALA A 491 -11.77 -23.37 -33.58
N SER A 492 -13.00 -22.91 -33.79
CA SER A 492 -13.88 -23.32 -34.88
C SER A 492 -13.31 -22.95 -36.26
N GLN A 493 -12.73 -21.75 -36.40
CA GLN A 493 -12.08 -21.33 -37.64
C GLN A 493 -10.93 -22.27 -38.03
N ARG A 494 -10.14 -22.71 -37.05
CA ARG A 494 -8.98 -23.58 -37.27
C ARG A 494 -9.34 -25.04 -37.54
N THR A 495 -10.36 -25.56 -36.85
CA THR A 495 -10.69 -27.00 -36.85
C THR A 495 -11.87 -27.35 -37.76
N GLY A 496 -12.67 -26.36 -38.17
CA GLY A 496 -13.92 -26.58 -38.88
C GLY A 496 -15.08 -27.09 -38.01
N GLN A 497 -14.86 -27.32 -36.71
CA GLN A 497 -15.92 -27.78 -35.80
C GLN A 497 -17.00 -26.70 -35.61
N PRO A 498 -18.29 -27.07 -35.55
CA PRO A 498 -19.37 -26.12 -35.40
C PRO A 498 -19.41 -25.51 -33.99
N VAL A 499 -19.73 -24.22 -33.90
CA VAL A 499 -19.96 -23.50 -32.65
C VAL A 499 -21.32 -22.82 -32.73
N ALA A 500 -22.05 -22.81 -31.61
CA ALA A 500 -23.34 -22.16 -31.49
C ALA A 500 -23.37 -21.19 -30.29
N ALA A 501 -24.07 -20.08 -30.46
CA ALA A 501 -24.41 -19.15 -29.39
C ALA A 501 -25.91 -19.16 -29.13
N LEU A 502 -26.28 -19.28 -27.86
CA LEU A 502 -27.63 -19.24 -27.36
C LEU A 502 -27.79 -17.99 -26.48
N MET A 503 -28.59 -17.05 -26.96
CA MET A 503 -29.00 -15.87 -26.20
C MET A 503 -30.28 -16.18 -25.45
N ILE A 504 -30.26 -16.03 -24.13
CA ILE A 504 -31.34 -16.46 -23.23
C ILE A 504 -31.81 -15.26 -22.43
N ASP A 505 -33.11 -15.05 -22.37
CA ASP A 505 -33.72 -13.96 -21.61
C ASP A 505 -34.90 -14.46 -20.78
N VAL A 506 -34.97 -14.03 -19.52
CA VAL A 506 -36.05 -14.40 -18.60
C VAL A 506 -37.31 -13.61 -18.91
N ASP A 507 -38.36 -14.32 -19.31
CA ASP A 507 -39.62 -13.70 -19.72
C ASP A 507 -40.29 -12.97 -18.55
N HIS A 508 -40.76 -11.75 -18.81
CA HIS A 508 -41.52 -10.94 -17.84
C HIS A 508 -40.78 -10.68 -16.51
N PHE A 509 -39.45 -10.72 -16.48
CA PHE A 509 -38.68 -10.55 -15.25
C PHE A 509 -38.95 -9.22 -14.53
N LYS A 510 -39.12 -8.12 -15.27
CA LYS A 510 -39.55 -6.84 -14.68
C LYS A 510 -40.87 -6.95 -13.91
N ALA A 511 -41.86 -7.69 -14.40
CA ALA A 511 -43.12 -7.89 -13.70
C ALA A 511 -42.95 -8.70 -12.41
N ILE A 512 -42.01 -9.65 -12.38
CA ILE A 512 -41.65 -10.40 -11.16
C ILE A 512 -41.05 -9.45 -10.12
N ASN A 513 -40.13 -8.57 -10.53
CA ASN A 513 -39.57 -7.56 -9.63
C ASN A 513 -40.62 -6.58 -9.11
N ASP A 514 -41.48 -6.09 -10.00
CA ASP A 514 -42.53 -5.12 -9.64
C ASP A 514 -43.58 -5.74 -8.69
N GLN A 515 -43.88 -7.03 -8.83
CA GLN A 515 -44.88 -7.72 -8.01
C GLN A 515 -44.33 -8.26 -6.68
N HIS A 516 -43.08 -8.73 -6.66
CA HIS A 516 -42.51 -9.49 -5.54
C HIS A 516 -41.26 -8.85 -4.92
N GLY A 517 -40.76 -7.76 -5.49
CA GLY A 517 -39.56 -7.06 -5.05
C GLY A 517 -38.26 -7.67 -5.58
N HIS A 518 -37.21 -6.86 -5.60
CA HIS A 518 -35.91 -7.21 -6.19
C HIS A 518 -35.24 -8.42 -5.53
N ALA A 519 -35.39 -8.62 -4.21
CA ALA A 519 -34.81 -9.76 -3.50
C ALA A 519 -35.37 -11.11 -4.00
N ILE A 520 -36.65 -11.16 -4.40
CA ILE A 520 -37.26 -12.37 -4.97
C ILE A 520 -36.80 -12.54 -6.42
N GLY A 521 -36.70 -11.44 -7.19
CA GLY A 521 -36.12 -11.48 -8.54
C GLY A 521 -34.68 -12.00 -8.57
N ASP A 522 -33.85 -11.59 -7.61
CA ASP A 522 -32.47 -12.05 -7.47
C ASP A 522 -32.38 -13.57 -7.28
N GLN A 523 -33.25 -14.14 -6.44
CA GLN A 523 -33.33 -15.59 -6.25
C GLN A 523 -33.86 -16.32 -7.49
N VAL A 524 -34.78 -15.69 -8.24
CA VAL A 524 -35.23 -16.21 -9.53
C VAL A 524 -34.07 -16.28 -10.53
N LEU A 525 -33.24 -15.23 -10.61
CA LEU A 525 -32.06 -15.23 -11.48
C LEU A 525 -31.04 -16.28 -11.07
N GLN A 526 -30.81 -16.49 -9.77
CA GLN A 526 -29.93 -17.55 -9.26
C GLN A 526 -30.43 -18.94 -9.62
N ALA A 527 -31.73 -19.21 -9.45
CA ALA A 527 -32.32 -20.50 -9.78
C ALA A 527 -32.30 -20.77 -11.29
N VAL A 528 -32.56 -19.75 -12.11
CA VAL A 528 -32.44 -19.84 -13.57
C VAL A 528 -30.99 -20.08 -13.99
N ALA A 529 -30.02 -19.35 -13.42
CA ALA A 529 -28.60 -19.53 -13.69
C ALA A 529 -28.13 -20.96 -13.40
N GLN A 530 -28.55 -21.53 -12.28
CA GLN A 530 -28.27 -22.93 -11.92
C GLN A 530 -28.89 -23.91 -12.92
N ALA A 531 -30.13 -23.67 -13.37
CA ALA A 531 -30.78 -24.50 -14.38
C ALA A 531 -30.06 -24.44 -15.74
N ILE A 532 -29.58 -23.26 -16.14
CA ILE A 532 -28.79 -23.07 -17.36
C ILE A 532 -27.47 -23.84 -17.24
N GLN A 533 -26.76 -23.70 -16.11
CA GLN A 533 -25.49 -24.39 -15.87
C GLN A 533 -25.64 -25.91 -15.84
N ALA A 534 -26.71 -26.44 -15.22
CA ALA A 534 -26.98 -27.87 -15.18
C ALA A 534 -27.34 -28.46 -16.55
N ALA A 535 -27.89 -27.65 -17.46
CA ALA A 535 -28.22 -28.06 -18.81
C ALA A 535 -27.02 -27.98 -19.78
N ALA A 536 -25.98 -27.22 -19.43
CA ALA A 536 -24.77 -27.04 -20.23
C ALA A 536 -23.80 -28.22 -20.07
N ARG A 537 -23.00 -28.51 -21.10
CA ARG A 537 -21.93 -29.52 -21.02
C ARG A 537 -20.69 -28.92 -20.36
N LYS A 538 -19.76 -29.79 -19.96
CA LYS A 538 -18.48 -29.38 -19.34
C LYS A 538 -17.64 -28.47 -20.26
N ASP A 539 -17.74 -28.67 -21.57
CA ASP A 539 -17.00 -27.89 -22.57
C ASP A 539 -17.76 -26.65 -23.06
N ASP A 540 -19.00 -26.45 -22.61
CA ASP A 540 -19.79 -25.27 -22.93
C ASP A 540 -19.46 -24.13 -21.96
N SER A 541 -19.63 -22.89 -22.42
CA SER A 541 -19.45 -21.70 -21.57
C SER A 541 -20.80 -21.05 -21.29
N VAL A 542 -21.14 -20.89 -20.02
CA VAL A 542 -22.32 -20.16 -19.55
C VAL A 542 -21.88 -18.85 -18.94
N SER A 543 -22.51 -17.73 -19.28
CA SER A 543 -22.21 -16.43 -18.68
C SER A 543 -23.47 -15.57 -18.54
N ARG A 544 -23.51 -14.71 -17.53
CA ARG A 544 -24.53 -13.65 -17.42
C ARG A 544 -24.01 -12.37 -18.08
N ILE A 545 -24.72 -11.88 -19.09
CA ILE A 545 -24.26 -10.75 -19.93
C ILE A 545 -24.99 -9.43 -19.63
N GLY A 546 -26.14 -9.52 -18.95
CA GLY A 546 -27.01 -8.40 -18.61
C GLY A 546 -27.90 -8.71 -17.40
N GLY A 547 -28.85 -7.81 -17.10
CA GLY A 547 -29.72 -7.93 -15.92
C GLY A 547 -30.49 -9.25 -15.88
N GLU A 548 -31.23 -9.56 -16.94
CA GLU A 548 -32.04 -10.79 -17.08
C GLU A 548 -31.57 -11.69 -18.25
N GLU A 549 -30.38 -11.40 -18.78
CA GLU A 549 -29.83 -11.98 -20.01
C GLU A 549 -28.63 -12.87 -19.74
N PHE A 550 -28.66 -14.06 -20.34
CA PHE A 550 -27.61 -15.07 -20.26
C PHE A 550 -27.15 -15.48 -21.66
N LEU A 551 -25.87 -15.84 -21.75
CA LEU A 551 -25.24 -16.37 -22.94
C LEU A 551 -24.73 -17.78 -22.65
N LEU A 552 -25.10 -18.72 -23.50
CA LEU A 552 -24.54 -20.06 -23.53
C LEU A 552 -23.83 -20.26 -24.88
N VAL A 553 -22.53 -20.51 -24.85
CA VAL A 553 -21.74 -20.82 -26.05
C VAL A 553 -21.42 -22.30 -26.03
N CYS A 554 -21.96 -23.03 -27.01
CA CYS A 554 -21.80 -24.47 -27.12
C CYS A 554 -20.63 -24.81 -28.03
N HIS A 555 -19.70 -25.62 -27.52
CA HIS A 555 -18.59 -26.13 -28.31
C HIS A 555 -19.03 -27.40 -29.06
N ASP A 556 -18.56 -27.56 -30.30
CA ASP A 556 -18.86 -28.71 -31.17
C ASP A 556 -20.37 -29.00 -31.29
N ALA A 557 -21.14 -27.93 -31.54
CA ALA A 557 -22.59 -27.98 -31.62
C ALA A 557 -23.09 -27.45 -32.96
N ASP A 558 -23.65 -28.34 -33.78
CA ASP A 558 -24.38 -27.96 -35.00
C ASP A 558 -25.76 -27.35 -34.68
N ALA A 559 -26.45 -26.83 -35.68
CA ALA A 559 -27.72 -26.12 -35.47
C ALA A 559 -28.82 -27.01 -34.85
N ARG A 560 -28.80 -28.32 -35.15
CA ARG A 560 -29.76 -29.27 -34.61
C ARG A 560 -29.48 -29.56 -33.14
N ALA A 561 -28.22 -29.81 -32.79
CA ALA A 561 -27.78 -30.04 -31.42
C ALA A 561 -28.01 -28.80 -30.55
N ALA A 562 -27.70 -27.62 -31.07
CA ALA A 562 -27.94 -26.35 -30.39
C ALA A 562 -29.43 -26.10 -30.13
N LEU A 563 -30.30 -26.37 -31.11
CA LEU A 563 -31.76 -26.28 -30.93
C LEU A 563 -32.30 -27.27 -29.88
N LEU A 564 -31.83 -28.51 -29.89
CA LEU A 564 -32.23 -29.51 -28.90
C LEU A 564 -31.77 -29.12 -27.49
N ALA A 565 -30.57 -28.56 -27.35
CA ALA A 565 -30.07 -28.04 -26.09
C ALA A 565 -30.90 -26.85 -25.59
N ALA A 566 -31.22 -25.91 -26.48
CA ALA A 566 -32.07 -24.77 -26.17
C ALA A 566 -33.48 -25.19 -25.72
N GLU A 567 -34.12 -26.13 -26.44
CA GLU A 567 -35.47 -26.58 -26.08
C GLU A 567 -35.49 -27.37 -24.76
N ARG A 568 -34.44 -28.17 -24.49
CA ARG A 568 -34.26 -28.82 -23.18
C ARG A 568 -34.17 -27.78 -22.07
N LEU A 569 -33.32 -26.77 -22.25
CA LEU A 569 -33.13 -25.67 -21.29
C LEU A 569 -34.44 -24.90 -21.04
N ARG A 570 -35.17 -24.56 -22.10
CA ARG A 570 -36.47 -23.90 -22.01
C ARG A 570 -37.48 -24.69 -21.18
N ARG A 571 -37.59 -26.00 -21.42
CA ARG A 571 -38.49 -26.89 -20.66
C ARG A 571 -38.10 -26.98 -19.19
N MET A 572 -36.81 -27.18 -18.91
CA MET A 572 -36.29 -27.21 -17.54
C MET A 572 -36.63 -25.94 -16.76
N VAL A 573 -36.43 -24.76 -17.36
CA VAL A 573 -36.78 -23.49 -16.70
C VAL A 573 -38.29 -23.33 -16.56
N ARG A 574 -39.08 -23.76 -17.55
CA ARG A 574 -40.55 -23.68 -17.47
C ARG A 574 -41.13 -24.57 -16.37
N GLU A 575 -40.53 -25.72 -16.12
CA GLU A 575 -40.94 -26.67 -15.07
C GLU A 575 -40.41 -26.28 -13.68
N LEU A 576 -39.45 -25.36 -13.61
CA LEU A 576 -38.84 -24.90 -12.37
C LEU A 576 -39.87 -24.17 -11.50
N ARG A 577 -40.14 -24.73 -10.32
CA ARG A 577 -40.95 -24.09 -9.28
C ARG A 577 -40.04 -23.45 -8.24
N ILE A 578 -39.90 -22.13 -8.31
CA ILE A 578 -39.00 -21.38 -7.44
C ILE A 578 -39.80 -20.96 -6.21
N THR A 579 -39.49 -21.55 -5.05
CA THR A 579 -40.18 -21.23 -3.79
C THR A 579 -39.31 -20.31 -2.97
N VAL A 580 -39.74 -19.06 -2.78
CA VAL A 580 -39.02 -18.02 -2.05
C VAL A 580 -39.93 -17.45 -0.97
N ALA A 581 -39.54 -17.56 0.31
CA ALA A 581 -40.28 -16.96 1.43
C ALA A 581 -41.81 -17.21 1.40
N ASN A 582 -42.23 -18.46 1.13
CA ASN A 582 -43.62 -18.91 0.96
C ASN A 582 -44.37 -18.40 -0.29
N VAL A 583 -43.69 -17.75 -1.23
CA VAL A 583 -44.20 -17.39 -2.55
C VAL A 583 -43.67 -18.40 -3.58
N GLN A 584 -44.58 -18.97 -4.38
CA GLN A 584 -44.20 -19.79 -5.53
C GLN A 584 -44.20 -18.94 -6.79
N VAL A 585 -43.02 -18.79 -7.40
CA VAL A 585 -42.84 -18.12 -8.68
C VAL A 585 -42.53 -19.16 -9.75
N GLN A 586 -43.24 -19.07 -10.88
CA GLN A 586 -42.97 -19.87 -12.07
C GLN A 586 -42.72 -18.92 -13.23
N THR A 587 -41.60 -19.09 -13.93
CA THR A 587 -41.21 -18.23 -15.05
C THR A 587 -40.97 -19.06 -16.33
N SER A 588 -40.61 -18.39 -17.41
CA SER A 588 -40.14 -19.01 -18.65
C SER A 588 -38.97 -18.22 -19.21
N VAL A 589 -38.30 -18.80 -20.21
CA VAL A 589 -37.24 -18.12 -20.96
C VAL A 589 -37.55 -18.14 -22.44
N SER A 590 -37.16 -17.05 -23.11
CA SER A 590 -37.07 -16.99 -24.56
C SER A 590 -35.62 -17.21 -24.96
N ILE A 591 -35.38 -17.99 -26.03
CA ILE A 591 -34.02 -18.35 -26.45
C ILE A 591 -33.85 -18.10 -27.95
N GLY A 592 -32.81 -17.35 -28.31
CA GLY A 592 -32.33 -17.19 -29.67
C GLY A 592 -31.08 -18.03 -29.90
N VAL A 593 -31.09 -18.88 -30.92
CA VAL A 593 -29.94 -19.74 -31.30
C VAL A 593 -29.35 -19.23 -32.60
N ALA A 594 -28.02 -19.16 -32.68
CA ALA A 594 -27.29 -18.97 -33.93
C ALA A 594 -26.05 -19.85 -33.96
N ASN A 595 -25.73 -20.37 -35.14
CA ASN A 595 -24.50 -21.10 -35.40
C ASN A 595 -23.54 -20.23 -36.22
N ARG A 596 -22.25 -20.58 -36.16
CA ARG A 596 -21.29 -19.99 -37.09
C ARG A 596 -21.62 -20.42 -38.52
N GLU A 597 -21.92 -19.45 -39.36
CA GLU A 597 -22.19 -19.65 -40.80
C GLU A 597 -21.07 -19.07 -41.66
N ASN A 598 -20.94 -19.60 -42.89
CA ASN A 598 -20.05 -19.03 -43.88
C ASN A 598 -20.55 -17.64 -44.29
N GLY A 599 -19.73 -16.60 -44.04
CA GLY A 599 -20.08 -15.19 -44.28
C GLY A 599 -20.16 -14.34 -43.01
N MET A 600 -20.05 -14.94 -41.83
CA MET A 600 -19.78 -14.22 -40.58
C MET A 600 -18.27 -14.05 -40.41
N GLU A 601 -17.80 -12.82 -40.23
CA GLU A 601 -16.36 -12.50 -40.12
C GLU A 601 -15.92 -12.46 -38.66
N GLU A 602 -16.79 -11.96 -37.78
CA GLU A 602 -16.51 -11.74 -36.38
C GLU A 602 -17.48 -12.51 -35.46
N PRO A 603 -17.06 -12.91 -34.24
CA PRO A 603 -17.96 -13.56 -33.29
C PRO A 603 -19.18 -12.70 -32.91
N ASP A 604 -19.04 -11.37 -32.98
CA ASP A 604 -20.14 -10.42 -32.78
C ASP A 604 -21.26 -10.57 -33.84
N ASP A 605 -20.96 -11.06 -35.05
CA ASP A 605 -21.98 -11.37 -36.06
C ASP A 605 -22.90 -12.50 -35.61
N MET A 606 -22.30 -13.54 -35.02
CA MET A 606 -23.03 -14.69 -34.48
C MET A 606 -23.86 -14.28 -33.26
N LEU A 607 -23.34 -13.39 -32.42
CA LEU A 607 -24.08 -12.86 -31.27
C LEU A 607 -25.28 -12.01 -31.74
N ARG A 608 -25.08 -11.15 -32.75
CA ARG A 608 -26.17 -10.36 -33.38
C ARG A 608 -27.23 -11.25 -34.03
N ALA A 609 -26.83 -12.36 -34.63
CA ALA A 609 -27.75 -13.35 -35.18
C ALA A 609 -28.59 -14.03 -34.08
N ALA A 610 -27.96 -14.42 -32.97
CA ALA A 610 -28.65 -15.00 -31.82
C ALA A 610 -29.64 -14.00 -31.19
N ASP A 611 -29.25 -12.73 -31.07
CA ASP A 611 -30.13 -11.67 -30.55
C ASP A 611 -31.35 -11.42 -31.46
N LYS A 612 -31.16 -11.39 -32.79
CA LYS A 612 -32.28 -11.32 -33.75
C LYS A 612 -33.25 -12.49 -33.58
N ALA A 613 -32.74 -13.70 -33.34
CA ALA A 613 -33.58 -14.87 -33.07
C ALA A 613 -34.32 -14.75 -31.72
N LEU A 614 -33.65 -14.25 -30.68
CA LEU A 614 -34.27 -14.01 -29.38
C LEU A 614 -35.42 -12.98 -29.49
N TYR A 615 -35.19 -11.90 -30.24
CA TYR A 615 -36.20 -10.89 -30.50
C TYR A 615 -37.43 -11.48 -31.22
N ALA A 616 -37.21 -12.37 -32.19
CA ALA A 616 -38.28 -13.10 -32.85
C ALA A 616 -39.04 -14.02 -31.86
N ALA A 617 -38.34 -14.69 -30.95
CA ALA A 617 -38.94 -15.51 -29.89
C ALA A 617 -39.86 -14.69 -28.98
N LYS A 618 -39.38 -13.51 -28.54
CA LYS A 618 -40.17 -12.56 -27.73
C LYS A 618 -41.42 -12.08 -28.47
N LYS A 619 -41.29 -11.70 -29.75
CA LYS A 619 -42.42 -11.24 -30.59
C LYS A 619 -43.46 -12.31 -30.87
N ALA A 620 -43.04 -13.55 -31.07
CA ALA A 620 -43.95 -14.63 -31.41
C ALA A 620 -44.78 -15.13 -30.21
N GLY A 621 -44.54 -14.61 -29.00
CA GLY A 621 -45.31 -14.91 -27.80
C GLY A 621 -44.50 -15.53 -26.65
N ARG A 622 -43.17 -15.33 -26.64
CA ARG A 622 -42.25 -15.77 -25.57
C ARG A 622 -42.25 -17.29 -25.32
N ASN A 623 -41.53 -17.74 -24.29
CA ASN A 623 -41.42 -19.15 -23.88
C ASN A 623 -41.17 -20.10 -25.06
N ARG A 624 -40.18 -19.77 -25.90
CA ARG A 624 -39.87 -20.54 -27.11
C ARG A 624 -38.43 -20.34 -27.56
N VAL A 625 -38.04 -21.20 -28.48
CA VAL A 625 -36.74 -21.15 -29.15
C VAL A 625 -36.93 -20.74 -30.61
N CYS A 626 -36.12 -19.80 -31.08
CA CYS A 626 -35.99 -19.51 -32.50
C CYS A 626 -34.52 -19.65 -32.93
N LEU A 627 -34.31 -20.13 -34.15
CA LEU A 627 -33.00 -20.28 -34.79
C LEU A 627 -32.82 -19.16 -35.83
N PHE A 628 -31.66 -18.53 -35.86
CA PHE A 628 -31.21 -17.74 -37.00
C PHE A 628 -30.41 -18.64 -37.95
N ALA A 629 -30.90 -18.81 -39.19
CA ALA A 629 -30.21 -19.57 -40.21
C ALA A 629 -30.39 -18.94 -41.60
N GLY A 630 -29.32 -18.84 -42.39
CA GLY A 630 -29.38 -18.35 -43.77
C GLY A 630 -30.01 -16.96 -43.92
N GLY A 631 -29.77 -16.07 -42.96
CA GLY A 631 -30.32 -14.71 -42.95
C GLY A 631 -31.79 -14.58 -42.53
N ARG A 632 -32.45 -15.68 -42.10
CA ARG A 632 -33.86 -15.68 -41.67
C ARG A 632 -33.99 -16.27 -40.25
N THR A 633 -35.03 -15.84 -39.55
CA THR A 633 -35.39 -16.39 -38.23
C THR A 633 -36.47 -17.46 -38.38
N HIS A 634 -36.22 -18.63 -37.81
CA HIS A 634 -37.12 -19.77 -37.78
C HIS A 634 -37.52 -20.04 -36.35
N CYS A 635 -38.77 -19.77 -36.00
CA CYS A 635 -39.31 -20.14 -34.70
C CYS A 635 -39.88 -21.55 -34.76
N ALA A 636 -39.55 -22.39 -33.78
CA ALA A 636 -40.16 -23.71 -33.69
C ALA A 636 -41.69 -23.54 -33.55
N THR A 637 -42.46 -24.18 -34.44
CA THR A 637 -43.91 -24.25 -34.29
C THR A 637 -44.24 -25.13 -33.10
N SER A 638 -45.11 -24.64 -32.22
CA SER A 638 -45.67 -25.42 -31.10
C SER A 638 -46.56 -26.53 -31.67
N ASN A 639 -45.98 -27.64 -32.11
CA ASN A 639 -46.74 -28.86 -32.31
C ASN A 639 -46.95 -29.50 -30.94
N ALA A 640 -48.23 -29.57 -30.57
CA ALA A 640 -48.73 -30.31 -29.43
C ALA A 640 -48.27 -31.77 -29.49
N ALA A 641 -47.69 -32.23 -28.38
CA ALA A 641 -47.84 -33.57 -27.81
C ALA A 641 -47.33 -33.51 -26.36
#